data_AF-A0A2V4P873-F1
#
_entry.id   AF-A0A2V4P873-F1
#
_cell.length_a   1.000
_cell.length_b   1.000
_cell.length_c   1.000
_cell.angle_alpha   90.00
_cell.angle_beta   90.00
_cell.angle_gamma   90.00
#
_symmetry.space_group_name_H-M   'P 1'
#
loop_
_entity.id
_entity.type
_entity.pdbx_description
1 polymer ?
#
loop_
_entity_poly.entity_id
_entity_poly.type
_entity_poly.pdbx_seq_one_letter_code
_entity_poly.pdbx_strand_id
1 'polypeptide(L)'
;MSPVRRRIGRGLAAATCTALLAGAAVLVPAALPAFAASPQATGGSGASLPYAEVQAENSATNGTVIGPDYTQGRLADEASGRKAVTLAGNGSGQYVSFTTPVATNSIDFRYSIPDTADGSVYSAPLSLYVNGVKQSDFSLTNAYSWYYGSYPFTNSPGSNQHHFFDEAHRLFGQTYPAGTTFTLKADAGDTAASYTLDLADFENVGPAAAQPAGSVSVTSKGADASGAGDSTAAFNAAIAAAGAGGTVWIPPGTYNIPGHIAVNNVTVAGAGMWYSTVTGAAPGFYGNSAPNPSSNVHLHDFAIFGNVQERNDGAQVNGIGGALSNSTVSNLWIEHDKVGAWMDGPMDALTFSGMRIRDTTADGINLHGGVTNSKVTNSDLRNTGDDGIATWADSALGADANDTISNNTVQLQILANGIAIYGGHDNTVSGNLVVDSGIAQGGGIHVGQRFTSTPVGTTTVANNTLVRDGDLDPNWQFGVGALWFDGSQGAITGPVNVSNALIQQSPYEGVQWVEGTVSGVNLNTVTIAGTGTFALQEQTGGTASFTNVTATGVGGPAPVYSCEGGNFTVTDGGGNSGISGTPYCGAMPTPVFPPYPPSGVGVSPTALAFGSVATGATGAAQAVTVSNPTSAAAAVAGIATTGDFAQTNTCGSSIAAGGSCTVNVTFAPTATGSRTGTLTVNAGGVTNTVALSGTGTAPGPVLGAAPGSLSFAGTVVGSAAASQSVTLTNSGTSTATVSSVATTGDFSQHNTCASLAVGASCTVTVGFTPTAGGSRTGTLTVTSNANNSPTTVALTGTGIDSSTDLALGQPATASSSNGSYTPANLTDTDPSSYWESANGNFPQWAQVDLGQNRSIGKVALRLPPATAWAARTETLSVLGSTDGTNFSTIVGSTGYNFDPNSNNNTVTIPFGATTARYLRVNVTGNTGWAAAQFSDLAVYPAGGGSSTATLSAAPTSLSFAGRTTSTTSPAQSVTVTNTGSAAAAVSSVSTSGDYAQTNTCGSSIAAGASCTVAVTFTPTATGTRSGSLTVNSNAGNGPLTVALTGTGTSNAPVNLALNAATSESSHSQTYSSANVTDGNQASYWESANNALPQWVQVDLGAAKSAGRVVLTLPASTAWTARTQTLSLLASTDGSTFTTVVGSATYTFDPNTNSNTVTLTFPTTTQRYWRANITANSGWPAGQLSEFEVFSS
;
A
#
# COMPACT_ATOMS: atom_id res chain seq x y z
N MET A 1 3.56 24.41 -39.48
CA MET A 1 2.74 24.16 -40.69
C MET A 1 2.57 22.66 -40.85
N SER A 2 1.35 22.21 -41.16
CA SER A 2 1.00 20.82 -41.53
C SER A 2 0.91 20.74 -43.09
N PRO A 3 0.40 19.69 -43.80
CA PRO A 3 -0.02 18.32 -43.42
C PRO A 3 0.29 17.22 -44.51
N VAL A 4 -0.44 16.07 -44.46
CA VAL A 4 -0.83 15.14 -45.59
C VAL A 4 0.19 14.04 -45.99
N ARG A 5 0.00 12.73 -45.68
CA ARG A 5 -0.99 11.68 -46.09
C ARG A 5 -0.87 11.13 -47.53
N ARG A 6 -0.66 9.80 -47.68
CA ARG A 6 -1.57 8.74 -48.24
C ARG A 6 -0.86 7.61 -49.02
N ARG A 7 -1.48 6.42 -48.98
CA ARG A 7 -1.08 5.12 -49.58
C ARG A 7 -1.59 4.95 -51.03
N ILE A 8 -0.98 4.03 -51.79
CA ILE A 8 -1.48 3.03 -52.79
C ILE A 8 -0.21 2.39 -53.43
N GLY A 9 -0.09 1.12 -53.85
CA GLY A 9 -0.94 -0.08 -53.70
C GLY A 9 -0.70 -1.13 -54.81
N ARG A 10 -0.27 -2.36 -54.44
CA ARG A 10 -0.30 -3.65 -55.18
C ARG A 10 0.45 -3.83 -56.53
N GLY A 11 1.12 -4.98 -56.66
CA GLY A 11 1.59 -5.59 -57.92
C GLY A 11 2.35 -6.89 -57.64
N LEU A 12 1.92 -8.04 -58.19
CA LEU A 12 2.43 -9.39 -57.89
C LEU A 12 3.01 -10.07 -59.16
N ALA A 13 3.68 -11.22 -58.99
CA ALA A 13 4.13 -12.18 -60.03
C ALA A 13 5.36 -11.77 -60.91
N ALA A 14 6.24 -12.67 -61.39
CA ALA A 14 6.43 -14.10 -61.09
C ALA A 14 7.87 -14.60 -61.43
N ALA A 15 8.36 -15.52 -60.59
CA ALA A 15 9.08 -16.78 -60.86
C ALA A 15 10.05 -16.93 -62.07
N THR A 16 11.31 -17.34 -61.81
CA THR A 16 11.83 -18.73 -61.96
C THR A 16 13.35 -18.82 -61.70
N CYS A 17 13.82 -19.95 -61.17
CA CYS A 17 15.26 -20.30 -61.05
C CYS A 17 15.84 -20.62 -62.46
N THR A 18 17.15 -20.66 -62.74
CA THR A 18 18.37 -21.03 -61.98
C THR A 18 19.58 -20.42 -62.77
N ALA A 19 20.86 -20.37 -62.37
CA ALA A 19 21.63 -21.05 -61.32
C ALA A 19 22.92 -20.27 -60.89
N LEU A 20 23.90 -21.01 -60.40
CA LEU A 20 25.27 -20.67 -59.96
C LEU A 20 26.14 -20.04 -61.09
N LEU A 21 27.21 -19.27 -60.85
CA LEU A 21 28.28 -19.44 -59.83
C LEU A 21 29.10 -18.14 -59.59
N ALA A 22 29.70 -18.02 -58.40
CA ALA A 22 30.87 -17.18 -58.03
C ALA A 22 30.83 -15.64 -58.20
N GLY A 23 30.98 -14.92 -57.08
CA GLY A 23 31.32 -13.49 -57.03
C GLY A 23 31.39 -12.99 -55.58
N ALA A 24 32.55 -12.50 -55.13
CA ALA A 24 32.77 -12.15 -53.73
C ALA A 24 31.96 -10.91 -53.28
N ALA A 25 31.38 -10.97 -52.08
CA ALA A 25 30.76 -9.83 -51.42
C ALA A 25 31.05 -9.85 -49.91
N VAL A 26 31.22 -8.66 -49.35
CA VAL A 26 31.64 -8.37 -47.97
C VAL A 26 30.73 -9.07 -46.94
N LEU A 27 31.34 -9.87 -46.06
CA LEU A 27 30.68 -10.37 -44.85
C LEU A 27 30.48 -9.20 -43.87
N VAL A 28 29.26 -8.68 -43.84
CA VAL A 28 28.77 -7.90 -42.70
C VAL A 28 28.55 -8.90 -41.55
N PRO A 29 29.21 -8.75 -40.38
CA PRO A 29 28.90 -9.61 -39.25
C PRO A 29 27.47 -9.32 -38.81
N ALA A 30 26.61 -10.34 -38.82
CA ALA A 30 25.30 -10.25 -38.20
C ALA A 30 25.52 -9.92 -36.71
N ALA A 31 24.97 -8.80 -36.25
CA ALA A 31 25.00 -8.48 -34.83
C ALA A 31 24.27 -9.60 -34.09
N LEU A 32 24.99 -10.28 -33.19
CA LEU A 32 24.38 -11.20 -32.24
C LEU A 32 23.28 -10.44 -31.47
N PRO A 33 22.13 -11.06 -31.18
CA PRO A 33 21.14 -10.43 -30.30
C PRO A 33 21.84 -10.11 -28.98
N ALA A 34 21.71 -8.86 -28.52
CA ALA A 34 22.22 -8.48 -27.22
C ALA A 34 21.52 -9.35 -26.17
N PHE A 35 22.25 -10.24 -25.52
CA PHE A 35 21.76 -10.93 -24.34
C PHE A 35 21.39 -9.86 -23.32
N ALA A 36 20.13 -9.85 -22.88
CA ALA A 36 19.74 -9.04 -21.73
C ALA A 36 20.58 -9.50 -20.54
N ALA A 37 21.14 -8.57 -19.77
CA ALA A 37 21.81 -8.91 -18.53
C ALA A 37 20.83 -9.69 -17.64
N SER A 38 21.28 -10.82 -17.10
CA SER A 38 20.48 -11.59 -16.14
C SER A 38 20.16 -10.69 -14.95
N PRO A 39 18.93 -10.75 -14.40
CA PRO A 39 18.57 -9.98 -13.23
C PRO A 39 19.45 -10.43 -12.05
N GLN A 40 20.23 -9.52 -11.50
CA GLN A 40 21.04 -9.77 -10.32
C GLN A 40 20.11 -9.93 -9.10
N ALA A 41 20.40 -10.89 -8.23
CA ALA A 41 19.63 -11.09 -7.00
C ALA A 41 19.78 -9.88 -6.07
N THR A 42 18.68 -9.46 -5.45
CA THR A 42 18.67 -8.33 -4.50
C THR A 42 18.82 -8.77 -3.05
N GLY A 43 18.56 -10.05 -2.76
CA GLY A 43 18.54 -10.58 -1.40
C GLY A 43 17.44 -10.00 -0.52
N GLY A 44 17.62 -10.18 0.79
CA GLY A 44 16.78 -9.66 1.87
C GLY A 44 17.42 -8.46 2.58
N SER A 45 16.64 -7.74 3.37
CA SER A 45 17.12 -6.59 4.14
C SER A 45 17.20 -6.84 5.65
N GLY A 46 16.80 -8.02 6.12
CA GLY A 46 16.78 -8.35 7.55
C GLY A 46 15.63 -7.70 8.29
N ALA A 47 15.81 -7.50 9.60
CA ALA A 47 14.82 -6.88 10.46
C ALA A 47 14.77 -5.35 10.29
N SER A 48 13.57 -4.78 10.48
CA SER A 48 13.39 -3.34 10.63
C SER A 48 13.75 -2.94 12.07
N LEU A 49 15.02 -2.64 12.30
CA LEU A 49 15.57 -2.33 13.61
C LEU A 49 15.31 -0.87 14.03
N PRO A 50 15.08 -0.58 15.33
CA PRO A 50 14.84 0.78 15.83
C PRO A 50 16.13 1.57 16.10
N TYR A 51 17.28 0.91 16.07
CA TYR A 51 18.61 1.47 16.30
C TYR A 51 19.42 1.56 15.00
N ALA A 52 20.52 2.31 15.06
CA ALA A 52 21.53 2.34 14.01
C ALA A 52 22.88 1.85 14.55
N GLU A 53 23.40 0.79 13.94
CA GLU A 53 24.70 0.20 14.23
C GLU A 53 25.85 1.06 13.66
N VAL A 54 26.94 1.21 14.42
CA VAL A 54 28.16 1.91 14.02
C VAL A 54 29.38 1.07 14.39
N GLN A 55 30.12 0.67 13.36
CA GLN A 55 31.31 -0.17 13.45
C GLN A 55 32.53 0.60 14.01
N ALA A 56 33.28 -0.01 14.94
CA ALA A 56 34.33 0.68 15.71
C ALA A 56 35.59 0.98 14.89
N GLU A 57 35.98 0.10 13.98
CA GLU A 57 37.13 0.26 13.09
C GLU A 57 36.91 1.30 12.00
N ASN A 58 35.64 1.65 11.73
CA ASN A 58 35.23 2.77 10.88
C ASN A 58 35.05 4.09 11.67
N SER A 59 35.19 4.05 13.00
CA SER A 59 35.04 5.20 13.90
C SER A 59 36.38 5.88 14.22
N ALA A 60 36.34 7.11 14.74
CA ALA A 60 37.56 7.86 15.02
C ALA A 60 38.30 7.26 16.24
N THR A 61 39.53 6.77 16.05
CA THR A 61 40.30 6.09 17.09
C THR A 61 41.80 6.42 17.06
N ASN A 62 42.46 6.23 18.21
CA ASN A 62 43.91 6.15 18.36
C ASN A 62 44.37 4.81 19.01
N GLY A 63 43.45 3.83 19.08
CA GLY A 63 43.72 2.43 19.39
C GLY A 63 44.27 1.67 18.19
N THR A 64 44.30 0.34 18.29
CA THR A 64 44.78 -0.55 17.22
C THR A 64 43.61 -1.23 16.54
N VAL A 65 43.38 -0.95 15.25
CA VAL A 65 42.45 -1.73 14.43
C VAL A 65 43.02 -3.14 14.25
N ILE A 66 42.23 -4.17 14.53
CA ILE A 66 42.52 -5.58 14.26
C ILE A 66 41.65 -6.10 13.12
N GLY A 67 42.10 -7.15 12.42
CA GLY A 67 41.38 -7.77 11.31
C GLY A 67 41.57 -7.10 9.94
N PRO A 68 40.98 -7.66 8.86
CA PRO A 68 40.13 -8.85 8.88
C PRO A 68 40.97 -10.12 9.08
N ASP A 69 40.49 -11.04 9.91
CA ASP A 69 41.08 -12.36 10.16
C ASP A 69 39.93 -13.38 10.27
N TYR A 70 40.10 -14.56 9.69
CA TYR A 70 39.15 -15.68 9.70
C TYR A 70 39.82 -16.93 10.30
N THR A 71 40.79 -16.69 11.19
CA THR A 71 41.51 -17.77 11.86
C THR A 71 40.79 -18.08 13.17
N GLN A 72 40.13 -19.24 13.21
CA GLN A 72 39.41 -19.73 14.40
C GLN A 72 40.16 -19.47 15.71
N GLY A 73 39.46 -18.90 16.69
CA GLY A 73 40.00 -18.60 18.02
C GLY A 73 40.82 -17.32 18.09
N ARG A 74 40.60 -16.37 17.17
CA ARG A 74 41.13 -14.99 17.22
C ARG A 74 40.01 -13.99 17.50
N LEU A 75 40.31 -12.94 18.29
CA LEU A 75 39.37 -11.84 18.54
C LEU A 75 38.81 -11.17 17.27
N ALA A 76 39.58 -11.09 16.19
CA ALA A 76 39.11 -10.48 14.95
C ALA A 76 38.14 -11.41 14.19
N ASP A 77 38.21 -12.72 14.40
CA ASP A 77 37.35 -13.70 13.72
C ASP A 77 35.89 -13.62 14.20
N GLU A 78 35.68 -13.39 15.49
CA GLU A 78 34.34 -13.23 16.10
C GLU A 78 33.85 -11.77 16.14
N ALA A 79 34.55 -10.84 15.49
CA ALA A 79 34.16 -9.45 15.39
C ALA A 79 33.29 -9.19 14.15
N SER A 80 32.41 -8.19 14.20
CA SER A 80 31.61 -7.78 13.05
C SER A 80 32.49 -7.26 11.92
N GLY A 81 32.18 -7.64 10.67
CA GLY A 81 33.07 -7.37 9.54
C GLY A 81 34.46 -8.03 9.64
N ARG A 82 34.62 -8.95 10.61
CA ARG A 82 35.86 -9.57 11.08
C ARG A 82 36.90 -8.59 11.62
N LYS A 83 36.46 -7.45 12.17
CA LYS A 83 37.35 -6.36 12.62
C LYS A 83 36.87 -5.70 13.89
N ALA A 84 37.81 -5.20 14.68
CA ALA A 84 37.51 -4.45 15.89
C ALA A 84 38.64 -3.44 16.17
N VAL A 85 38.50 -2.67 17.25
CA VAL A 85 39.57 -1.79 17.76
C VAL A 85 39.98 -2.21 19.16
N THR A 86 41.22 -2.65 19.33
CA THR A 86 41.81 -2.90 20.63
C THR A 86 42.49 -1.65 21.19
N LEU A 87 41.99 -1.20 22.34
CA LEU A 87 42.61 -0.22 23.22
C LEU A 87 43.57 -0.94 24.17
N ALA A 88 44.81 -0.47 24.27
CA ALA A 88 45.70 -0.85 25.35
C ALA A 88 45.10 -0.42 26.69
N GLY A 89 45.13 -1.30 27.67
CA GLY A 89 44.51 -1.05 28.98
C GLY A 89 45.37 -0.21 29.92
N ASN A 90 45.10 -0.33 31.22
CA ASN A 90 45.83 0.35 32.31
C ASN A 90 45.99 1.87 32.09
N GLY A 91 44.94 2.53 31.60
CA GLY A 91 44.94 3.98 31.40
C GLY A 91 45.85 4.52 30.30
N SER A 92 46.00 3.79 29.19
CA SER A 92 46.75 4.23 28.01
C SER A 92 46.28 5.57 27.40
N GLY A 93 45.04 5.98 27.69
CA GLY A 93 44.38 7.12 27.07
C GLY A 93 43.87 6.86 25.65
N GLN A 94 43.95 5.62 25.16
CA GLN A 94 43.38 5.25 23.87
C GLN A 94 41.85 5.20 23.90
N TYR A 95 41.21 5.48 22.77
CA TYR A 95 39.75 5.59 22.65
C TYR A 95 39.21 5.12 21.29
N VAL A 96 37.91 4.80 21.25
CA VAL A 96 37.07 4.82 20.03
C VAL A 96 36.00 5.88 20.22
N SER A 97 35.78 6.71 19.20
CA SER A 97 34.77 7.78 19.21
C SER A 97 33.76 7.57 18.08
N PHE A 98 32.63 6.97 18.43
CA PHE A 98 31.48 6.78 17.56
C PHE A 98 30.77 8.13 17.34
N THR A 99 30.30 8.38 16.12
CA THR A 99 29.48 9.55 15.80
C THR A 99 28.10 9.08 15.37
N THR A 100 27.05 9.49 16.09
CA THR A 100 25.72 8.88 15.91
C THR A 100 25.08 9.33 14.60
N PRO A 101 24.61 8.41 13.73
CA PRO A 101 23.93 8.78 12.48
C PRO A 101 22.50 9.29 12.72
N VAL A 102 21.92 8.96 13.88
CA VAL A 102 20.56 9.30 14.31
C VAL A 102 20.57 10.05 15.64
N ALA A 103 19.45 10.72 15.94
CA ALA A 103 19.18 11.14 17.32
C ALA A 103 18.99 9.88 18.18
N THR A 104 19.51 9.89 19.41
CA THR A 104 19.56 8.71 20.28
C THR A 104 19.49 9.11 21.75
N ASN A 105 18.91 8.25 22.58
CA ASN A 105 18.99 8.34 24.04
C ASN A 105 19.56 7.06 24.66
N SER A 106 20.13 6.15 23.87
CA SER A 106 20.86 4.99 24.36
C SER A 106 22.23 4.83 23.70
N ILE A 107 23.05 3.99 24.29
CA ILE A 107 24.15 3.30 23.63
C ILE A 107 24.12 1.85 24.06
N ASP A 108 24.46 0.97 23.17
CA ASP A 108 24.70 -0.44 23.39
C ASP A 108 25.93 -0.82 22.57
N PHE A 109 26.91 -1.52 23.12
CA PHE A 109 28.16 -1.77 22.41
C PHE A 109 28.77 -3.12 22.74
N ARG A 110 29.27 -3.79 21.70
CA ARG A 110 29.92 -5.09 21.79
C ARG A 110 31.40 -4.93 22.09
N TYR A 111 31.86 -5.62 23.13
CA TYR A 111 33.19 -5.46 23.71
C TYR A 111 33.81 -6.81 24.08
N SER A 112 35.12 -6.82 24.26
CA SER A 112 35.85 -7.93 24.90
C SER A 112 36.91 -7.37 25.83
N ILE A 113 36.97 -7.88 27.06
CA ILE A 113 38.10 -7.72 27.98
C ILE A 113 38.79 -9.08 28.15
N PRO A 114 40.12 -9.15 28.39
CA PRO A 114 40.83 -10.42 28.53
C PRO A 114 40.30 -11.25 29.70
N ASP A 115 40.20 -12.56 29.52
CA ASP A 115 39.95 -13.49 30.62
C ASP A 115 41.15 -13.59 31.59
N THR A 116 40.90 -14.11 32.78
CA THR A 116 41.91 -14.42 33.79
C THR A 116 42.56 -15.78 33.53
N ALA A 117 43.74 -16.02 34.11
CA ALA A 117 44.47 -17.27 33.91
C ALA A 117 43.81 -18.51 34.57
N ASP A 118 42.77 -18.30 35.39
CA ASP A 118 42.03 -19.34 36.12
C ASP A 118 40.52 -19.34 35.84
N GLY A 119 40.03 -18.53 34.89
CA GLY A 119 38.61 -18.42 34.54
C GLY A 119 37.77 -17.72 35.62
N SER A 120 38.41 -17.00 36.54
CA SER A 120 37.72 -16.21 37.55
C SER A 120 37.02 -15.00 36.92
N VAL A 121 35.74 -14.83 37.27
CA VAL A 121 34.92 -13.69 36.87
C VAL A 121 35.38 -12.43 37.60
N TYR A 122 35.56 -11.34 36.85
CA TYR A 122 35.86 -10.02 37.36
C TYR A 122 35.12 -8.94 36.55
N SER A 123 35.16 -7.71 37.05
CA SER A 123 34.67 -6.56 36.30
C SER A 123 35.71 -5.45 36.24
N ALA A 124 35.75 -4.72 35.13
CA ALA A 124 36.65 -3.60 34.90
C ALA A 124 35.88 -2.37 34.39
N PRO A 125 36.19 -1.15 34.85
CA PRO A 125 35.54 0.03 34.34
C PRO A 125 36.04 0.38 32.93
N LEU A 126 35.20 1.08 32.15
CA LEU A 126 35.60 1.74 30.91
C LEU A 126 34.97 3.13 30.82
N SER A 127 35.78 4.17 30.64
CA SER A 127 35.30 5.55 30.67
C SER A 127 34.47 5.92 29.43
N LEU A 128 33.29 6.50 29.65
CA LEU A 128 32.44 7.08 28.62
C LEU A 128 32.51 8.61 28.63
N TYR A 129 32.61 9.22 27.44
CA TYR A 129 32.42 10.64 27.23
C TYR A 129 31.33 10.87 26.17
N VAL A 130 30.47 11.87 26.37
CA VAL A 130 29.50 12.33 25.37
C VAL A 130 29.80 13.78 25.02
N ASN A 131 30.09 14.05 23.74
CA ASN A 131 30.61 15.35 23.26
C ASN A 131 31.79 15.89 24.10
N GLY A 132 32.70 14.99 24.49
CA GLY A 132 33.86 15.31 25.33
C GLY A 132 33.57 15.55 26.82
N VAL A 133 32.32 15.39 27.27
CA VAL A 133 31.93 15.48 28.69
C VAL A 133 31.90 14.08 29.30
N LYS A 134 32.74 13.82 30.31
CA LYS A 134 32.80 12.51 30.99
C LYS A 134 31.45 12.19 31.66
N GLN A 135 30.98 10.96 31.45
CA GLN A 135 29.82 10.36 32.09
C GLN A 135 30.26 9.44 33.23
N SER A 136 29.34 8.71 33.85
CA SER A 136 29.71 7.53 34.65
C SER A 136 30.38 6.48 33.75
N ASP A 137 31.34 5.75 34.30
CA ASP A 137 32.04 4.69 33.58
C ASP A 137 31.09 3.49 33.37
N PHE A 138 31.32 2.69 32.33
CA PHE A 138 30.71 1.36 32.22
C PHE A 138 31.40 0.38 33.16
N SER A 139 30.70 -0.67 33.58
CA SER A 139 31.29 -1.81 34.28
C SER A 139 31.20 -3.00 33.33
N LEU A 140 32.34 -3.38 32.76
CA LEU A 140 32.48 -4.50 31.83
C LEU A 140 32.85 -5.77 32.58
N THR A 141 32.51 -6.94 32.06
CA THR A 141 32.73 -8.25 32.71
C THR A 141 33.31 -9.27 31.72
N ASN A 142 33.96 -10.32 32.24
CA ASN A 142 34.32 -11.52 31.47
C ASN A 142 33.32 -12.68 31.75
N ALA A 143 32.26 -12.46 32.51
CA ALA A 143 31.35 -13.52 32.98
C ALA A 143 30.68 -14.33 31.85
N TYR A 144 30.38 -13.68 30.73
CA TYR A 144 29.55 -14.22 29.65
C TYR A 144 30.31 -14.34 28.32
N SER A 145 31.64 -14.26 28.40
CA SER A 145 32.57 -14.40 27.27
C SER A 145 33.73 -15.32 27.64
N TRP A 146 34.55 -15.67 26.65
CA TRP A 146 35.68 -16.60 26.78
C TRP A 146 35.27 -18.01 27.22
N TYR A 147 34.69 -18.74 26.27
CA TYR A 147 34.46 -20.17 26.40
C TYR A 147 35.59 -20.98 25.76
N TYR A 148 35.76 -22.22 26.22
CA TYR A 148 36.89 -23.08 25.92
C TYR A 148 36.47 -24.53 25.68
N GLY A 149 37.25 -25.23 24.86
CA GLY A 149 37.05 -26.63 24.52
C GLY A 149 36.19 -26.83 23.25
N SER A 150 35.75 -28.07 23.06
CA SER A 150 34.72 -28.43 22.06
C SER A 150 33.35 -28.44 22.71
N TYR A 151 32.28 -28.34 21.90
CA TYR A 151 30.90 -28.56 22.36
C TYR A 151 30.74 -29.86 23.18
N PRO A 152 30.01 -29.84 24.32
CA PRO A 152 29.55 -28.65 25.06
C PRO A 152 30.72 -27.97 25.81
N PHE A 153 30.76 -26.63 25.74
CA PHE A 153 31.90 -25.82 26.19
C PHE A 153 31.72 -25.20 27.59
N THR A 154 32.85 -24.81 28.18
CA THR A 154 32.96 -24.29 29.57
C THR A 154 33.72 -22.97 29.61
N ASN A 155 33.60 -22.20 30.69
CA ASN A 155 34.45 -21.03 30.98
C ASN A 155 35.79 -21.36 31.67
N SER A 156 36.28 -22.61 31.58
CA SER A 156 37.56 -23.01 32.18
C SER A 156 38.71 -22.88 31.17
N PRO A 157 39.71 -22.00 31.39
CA PRO A 157 40.75 -21.71 30.40
C PRO A 157 41.51 -22.92 29.87
N GLY A 158 41.56 -23.02 28.54
CA GLY A 158 42.13 -24.15 27.82
C GLY A 158 42.41 -23.86 26.35
N SER A 159 42.45 -24.90 25.52
CA SER A 159 42.52 -24.79 24.07
C SER A 159 41.15 -24.48 23.45
N ASN A 160 41.16 -23.96 22.22
CA ASN A 160 39.96 -23.61 21.46
C ASN A 160 39.11 -22.55 22.18
N GLN A 161 39.77 -21.46 22.58
CA GLN A 161 39.09 -20.28 23.11
C GLN A 161 38.18 -19.66 22.03
N HIS A 162 36.96 -19.27 22.40
CA HIS A 162 35.91 -18.71 21.54
C HIS A 162 34.89 -17.90 22.36
N HIS A 163 33.87 -17.34 21.71
CA HIS A 163 32.81 -16.50 22.31
C HIS A 163 33.42 -15.32 23.09
N PHE A 164 34.33 -14.57 22.46
CA PHE A 164 35.20 -13.58 23.11
C PHE A 164 34.49 -12.31 23.57
N PHE A 165 33.32 -12.02 23.00
CA PHE A 165 32.62 -10.75 23.17
C PHE A 165 31.35 -10.91 23.99
N ASP A 166 30.95 -9.79 24.57
CA ASP A 166 29.75 -9.56 25.37
C ASP A 166 29.24 -8.14 25.04
N GLU A 167 28.01 -7.78 25.38
CA GLU A 167 27.44 -6.45 25.12
C GLU A 167 27.19 -5.62 26.40
N ALA A 168 27.27 -4.29 26.27
CA ALA A 168 27.11 -3.36 27.40
C ALA A 168 26.25 -2.16 27.02
N HIS A 169 25.06 -2.09 27.62
CA HIS A 169 24.04 -1.11 27.27
C HIS A 169 23.76 -0.05 28.34
N ARG A 170 23.25 1.11 27.92
CA ARG A 170 22.81 2.21 28.80
C ARG A 170 21.77 3.10 28.13
N LEU A 171 20.66 3.32 28.84
CA LEU A 171 19.70 4.39 28.56
C LEU A 171 20.10 5.69 29.29
N PHE A 172 19.99 6.82 28.60
CA PHE A 172 20.25 8.17 29.13
C PHE A 172 18.93 8.92 29.38
N GLY A 173 18.91 9.78 30.40
CA GLY A 173 17.75 10.62 30.75
C GLY A 173 17.43 11.76 29.76
N GLN A 174 18.11 11.82 28.61
CA GLN A 174 17.93 12.83 27.57
C GLN A 174 18.25 12.26 26.18
N THR A 175 17.56 12.75 25.15
CA THR A 175 17.90 12.46 23.74
C THR A 175 18.96 13.43 23.24
N TYR A 176 20.04 12.87 22.70
CA TYR A 176 21.09 13.56 21.97
C TYR A 176 20.75 13.62 20.47
N PRO A 177 21.11 14.71 19.77
CA PRO A 177 20.90 14.82 18.32
C PRO A 177 21.90 13.96 17.53
N ALA A 178 21.56 13.66 16.27
CA ALA A 178 22.51 13.07 15.30
C ALA A 178 23.78 13.93 15.17
N GLY A 179 24.91 13.29 14.95
CA GLY A 179 26.24 13.91 14.98
C GLY A 179 26.83 14.06 16.39
N THR A 180 26.16 13.56 17.42
CA THR A 180 26.73 13.48 18.79
C THR A 180 27.87 12.46 18.80
N THR A 181 28.92 12.74 19.55
CA THR A 181 30.06 11.84 19.74
C THR A 181 29.95 11.08 21.05
N PHE A 182 30.04 9.75 20.99
CA PHE A 182 30.15 8.85 22.14
C PHE A 182 31.54 8.24 22.10
N THR A 183 32.37 8.57 23.09
CA THR A 183 33.77 8.16 23.14
C THR A 183 33.99 7.20 24.31
N LEU A 184 34.32 5.95 23.99
CA LEU A 184 34.78 4.95 24.95
C LEU A 184 36.30 5.01 25.02
N LYS A 185 36.86 5.11 26.24
CA LYS A 185 38.28 5.46 26.44
C LYS A 185 38.85 4.74 27.66
N ALA A 186 40.07 4.21 27.54
CA ALA A 186 40.82 3.65 28.66
C ALA A 186 41.58 4.77 29.42
N ASP A 187 40.94 5.38 30.41
CA ASP A 187 41.54 6.35 31.34
C ASP A 187 42.28 5.69 32.50
N ALA A 188 42.99 6.49 33.31
CA ALA A 188 43.82 6.02 34.43
C ALA A 188 43.10 5.17 35.50
N GLY A 189 41.76 5.14 35.51
CA GLY A 189 40.95 4.26 36.37
C GLY A 189 40.52 2.95 35.72
N ASP A 190 40.76 2.78 34.42
CA ASP A 190 40.28 1.67 33.59
C ASP A 190 41.36 0.56 33.55
N THR A 191 41.12 -0.49 34.34
CA THR A 191 42.13 -1.46 34.81
C THR A 191 42.23 -2.77 34.04
N ALA A 192 41.39 -3.04 33.03
CA ALA A 192 41.60 -4.23 32.20
C ALA A 192 42.94 -4.12 31.47
N ALA A 193 43.54 -5.25 31.08
CA ALA A 193 44.82 -5.24 30.36
C ALA A 193 44.67 -4.71 28.90
N SER A 194 43.49 -4.87 28.32
CA SER A 194 43.06 -4.26 27.06
C SER A 194 41.53 -4.20 27.01
N TYR A 195 40.99 -3.41 26.08
CA TYR A 195 39.57 -3.36 25.75
C TYR A 195 39.44 -3.47 24.23
N THR A 196 38.82 -4.51 23.70
CA THR A 196 38.50 -4.61 22.27
C THR A 196 37.05 -4.19 22.07
N LEU A 197 36.81 -3.23 21.18
CA LEU A 197 35.49 -2.67 20.86
C LEU A 197 35.16 -2.99 19.41
N ASP A 198 33.99 -3.56 19.18
CA ASP A 198 33.55 -4.12 17.88
C ASP A 198 32.57 -3.17 17.18
N LEU A 199 31.39 -2.98 17.76
CA LEU A 199 30.33 -2.11 17.23
C LEU A 199 29.59 -1.38 18.36
N ALA A 200 28.79 -0.38 17.99
CA ALA A 200 27.84 0.27 18.89
C ALA A 200 26.49 0.56 18.21
N ASP A 201 25.41 0.11 18.82
CA ASP A 201 24.02 0.38 18.45
C ASP A 201 23.49 1.63 19.16
N PHE A 202 22.83 2.52 18.41
CA PHE A 202 22.25 3.76 18.93
C PHE A 202 20.75 3.85 18.66
N GLU A 203 19.93 3.88 19.72
CA GLU A 203 18.47 3.89 19.65
C GLU A 203 17.87 5.19 20.24
N ASN A 204 16.77 5.69 19.68
CA ASN A 204 15.93 6.68 20.36
C ASN A 204 14.72 5.99 21.01
N VAL A 205 14.98 5.38 22.16
CA VAL A 205 14.03 4.62 22.97
C VAL A 205 12.86 5.53 23.38
N GLY A 206 11.63 5.10 23.06
CA GLY A 206 10.41 5.78 23.49
C GLY A 206 10.22 5.69 25.01
N PRO A 207 9.42 6.58 25.64
CA PRO A 207 9.22 6.57 27.08
C PRO A 207 8.59 5.26 27.55
N ALA A 208 8.91 4.86 28.79
CA ALA A 208 8.36 3.68 29.45
C ALA A 208 6.82 3.62 29.34
N ALA A 209 6.30 2.46 28.93
CA ALA A 209 4.86 2.28 28.77
C ALA A 209 4.13 2.34 30.12
N ALA A 210 2.88 2.80 30.10
CA ALA A 210 2.03 2.89 31.28
C ALA A 210 1.30 1.57 31.53
N GLN A 211 1.02 1.26 32.81
CA GLN A 211 0.29 0.06 33.21
C GLN A 211 -1.06 -0.07 32.47
N PRO A 212 -1.33 -1.18 31.77
CA PRO A 212 -2.62 -1.42 31.13
C PRO A 212 -3.78 -1.44 32.13
N ALA A 213 -4.90 -0.82 31.76
CA ALA A 213 -6.09 -0.79 32.61
C ALA A 213 -6.62 -2.21 32.89
N GLY A 214 -6.87 -2.53 34.16
CA GLY A 214 -7.33 -3.85 34.58
C GLY A 214 -6.24 -4.91 34.77
N SER A 215 -4.97 -4.60 34.44
CA SER A 215 -3.84 -5.50 34.70
C SER A 215 -3.46 -5.58 36.19
N VAL A 216 -2.81 -6.68 36.58
CA VAL A 216 -2.25 -6.87 37.92
C VAL A 216 -0.74 -6.64 37.91
N SER A 217 -0.27 -5.58 38.56
CA SER A 217 1.17 -5.31 38.70
C SER A 217 1.85 -6.32 39.63
N VAL A 218 3.01 -6.83 39.25
CA VAL A 218 3.85 -7.69 40.12
C VAL A 218 4.26 -6.97 41.41
N THR A 219 4.48 -5.65 41.37
CA THR A 219 4.80 -4.88 42.59
C THR A 219 3.60 -4.75 43.53
N SER A 220 2.36 -4.83 43.03
CA SER A 220 1.15 -4.91 43.87
C SER A 220 1.04 -6.23 44.64
N LYS A 221 1.87 -7.21 44.29
CA LYS A 221 2.01 -8.51 44.96
C LYS A 221 3.32 -8.66 45.74
N GLY A 222 4.11 -7.59 45.85
CA GLY A 222 5.34 -7.55 46.63
C GLY A 222 6.62 -7.86 45.86
N ALA A 223 6.62 -7.83 44.52
CA ALA A 223 7.84 -7.96 43.73
C ALA A 223 8.80 -6.79 44.01
N ASP A 224 10.08 -7.09 44.17
CA ASP A 224 11.15 -6.13 44.42
C ASP A 224 11.72 -5.62 43.09
N ALA A 225 11.46 -4.35 42.80
CA ALA A 225 11.91 -3.66 41.58
C ALA A 225 13.39 -3.22 41.60
N SER A 226 14.13 -3.51 42.69
CA SER A 226 15.57 -3.28 42.79
C SER A 226 16.44 -4.47 42.38
N GLY A 227 15.83 -5.64 42.16
CA GLY A 227 16.53 -6.89 41.83
C GLY A 227 17.23 -7.57 43.01
N ALA A 228 17.15 -7.04 44.24
CA ALA A 228 17.82 -7.62 45.39
C ALA A 228 17.09 -8.86 45.95
N GLY A 229 15.75 -8.82 45.99
CA GLY A 229 14.90 -9.90 46.49
C GLY A 229 14.28 -10.78 45.40
N ASP A 230 14.16 -12.07 45.67
CA ASP A 230 13.42 -13.03 44.84
C ASP A 230 11.93 -12.62 44.72
N SER A 231 11.51 -12.36 43.48
CA SER A 231 10.18 -11.90 43.12
C SER A 231 9.27 -13.03 42.58
N THR A 232 9.74 -14.28 42.55
CA THR A 232 9.03 -15.44 41.97
C THR A 232 7.64 -15.63 42.58
N ALA A 233 7.53 -15.51 43.91
CA ALA A 233 6.25 -15.63 44.61
C ALA A 233 5.27 -14.51 44.24
N ALA A 234 5.77 -13.29 44.00
CA ALA A 234 4.96 -12.14 43.63
C ALA A 234 4.48 -12.21 42.16
N PHE A 235 5.32 -12.69 41.25
CA PHE A 235 4.93 -12.96 39.85
C PHE A 235 3.83 -14.03 39.79
N ASN A 236 4.01 -15.17 40.46
CA ASN A 236 2.99 -16.22 40.55
C ASN A 236 1.68 -15.72 41.20
N ALA A 237 1.77 -14.90 42.24
CA ALA A 237 0.59 -14.27 42.86
C ALA A 237 -0.07 -13.18 41.98
N ALA A 238 0.66 -12.60 41.02
CA ALA A 238 0.11 -11.68 40.04
C ALA A 238 -0.63 -12.44 38.93
N ILE A 239 -0.04 -13.50 38.38
CA ILE A 239 -0.68 -14.42 37.41
C ILE A 239 -1.99 -14.98 37.98
N ALA A 240 -1.94 -15.56 39.19
CA ALA A 240 -3.11 -16.11 39.85
C ALA A 240 -4.21 -15.07 40.12
N ALA A 241 -3.86 -13.80 40.33
CA ALA A 241 -4.81 -12.73 40.56
C ALA A 241 -5.33 -12.06 39.27
N ALA A 242 -4.57 -12.11 38.17
CA ALA A 242 -5.03 -11.70 36.85
C ALA A 242 -6.05 -12.69 36.28
N GLY A 243 -5.87 -13.98 36.57
CA GLY A 243 -6.75 -15.05 36.13
C GLY A 243 -6.58 -15.42 34.66
N ALA A 244 -7.36 -16.41 34.21
CA ALA A 244 -7.30 -16.92 32.84
C ALA A 244 -7.71 -15.84 31.82
N GLY A 245 -6.82 -15.56 30.86
CA GLY A 245 -6.93 -14.47 29.88
C GLY A 245 -6.58 -13.07 30.44
N GLY A 246 -6.13 -12.99 31.69
CA GLY A 246 -5.79 -11.72 32.35
C GLY A 246 -4.39 -11.21 31.98
N THR A 247 -4.15 -9.93 32.29
CA THR A 247 -2.84 -9.27 32.06
C THR A 247 -2.10 -9.06 33.38
N VAL A 248 -0.86 -9.56 33.43
CA VAL A 248 0.15 -9.22 34.45
C VAL A 248 1.01 -8.09 33.91
N TRP A 249 1.32 -7.13 34.77
CA TRP A 249 2.15 -5.98 34.45
C TRP A 249 3.47 -6.01 35.21
N ILE A 250 4.57 -5.82 34.49
CA ILE A 250 5.92 -5.61 35.02
C ILE A 250 6.23 -4.10 34.89
N PRO A 251 6.22 -3.32 35.98
CA PRO A 251 6.65 -1.92 35.93
C PRO A 251 8.13 -1.74 35.53
N PRO A 252 8.59 -0.50 35.31
CA PRO A 252 10.02 -0.23 35.22
C PRO A 252 10.76 -0.67 36.51
N GLY A 253 11.86 -1.37 36.35
CA GLY A 253 12.67 -1.94 37.43
C GLY A 253 13.33 -3.26 37.04
N THR A 254 14.19 -3.74 37.92
CA THR A 254 14.87 -5.04 37.81
C THR A 254 14.23 -6.02 38.81
N TYR A 255 13.92 -7.24 38.38
CA TYR A 255 13.22 -8.24 39.19
C TYR A 255 13.96 -9.56 39.19
N ASN A 256 14.51 -9.97 40.33
CA ASN A 256 15.21 -11.24 40.46
C ASN A 256 14.22 -12.41 40.51
N ILE A 257 14.33 -13.33 39.55
CA ILE A 257 13.61 -14.59 39.43
C ILE A 257 14.68 -15.66 39.19
N PRO A 258 15.14 -16.41 40.22
CA PRO A 258 16.24 -17.37 40.09
C PRO A 258 15.88 -18.68 39.36
N GLY A 259 14.75 -18.71 38.63
CA GLY A 259 14.17 -19.87 37.97
C GLY A 259 13.02 -19.44 37.05
N HIS A 260 12.10 -20.35 36.74
CA HIS A 260 11.07 -20.10 35.73
C HIS A 260 9.70 -19.71 36.30
N ILE A 261 9.00 -18.84 35.59
CA ILE A 261 7.59 -18.52 35.77
C ILE A 261 6.75 -19.36 34.81
N ALA A 262 5.82 -20.15 35.35
CA ALA A 262 4.89 -20.94 34.54
C ALA A 262 3.77 -20.04 33.96
N VAL A 263 3.55 -20.13 32.65
CA VAL A 263 2.56 -19.31 31.92
C VAL A 263 1.58 -20.18 31.13
N ASN A 264 0.29 -19.89 31.27
CA ASN A 264 -0.79 -20.48 30.48
C ASN A 264 -1.99 -19.53 30.47
N ASN A 265 -2.55 -19.25 29.29
CA ASN A 265 -3.68 -18.34 29.09
C ASN A 265 -3.55 -17.03 29.89
N VAL A 266 -2.50 -16.27 29.60
CA VAL A 266 -2.11 -15.06 30.33
C VAL A 266 -1.29 -14.13 29.44
N THR A 267 -1.51 -12.82 29.57
CA THR A 267 -0.62 -11.80 29.03
C THR A 267 0.37 -11.35 30.12
N VAL A 268 1.66 -11.30 29.83
CA VAL A 268 2.69 -10.67 30.67
C VAL A 268 3.27 -9.51 29.86
N ALA A 269 3.00 -8.29 30.31
CA ALA A 269 3.42 -7.05 29.64
C ALA A 269 4.39 -6.26 30.52
N GLY A 270 5.49 -5.79 29.94
CA GLY A 270 6.42 -4.87 30.60
C GLY A 270 6.33 -3.44 30.08
N ALA A 271 7.15 -2.55 30.65
CA ALA A 271 7.20 -1.14 30.29
C ALA A 271 8.07 -0.82 29.06
N GLY A 272 8.60 -1.83 28.39
CA GLY A 272 9.63 -1.78 27.35
C GLY A 272 10.89 -2.51 27.80
N MET A 273 11.59 -3.18 26.87
CA MET A 273 12.82 -3.95 27.14
C MET A 273 13.93 -3.16 27.86
N TRP A 274 14.04 -1.85 27.60
CA TRP A 274 14.97 -0.93 28.26
C TRP A 274 14.56 -0.51 29.69
N TYR A 275 13.38 -0.93 30.17
CA TYR A 275 12.77 -0.42 31.41
C TYR A 275 12.42 -1.52 32.40
N SER A 276 11.91 -2.65 31.92
CA SER A 276 11.46 -3.78 32.74
C SER A 276 12.36 -4.98 32.50
N THR A 277 13.19 -5.33 33.47
CA THR A 277 14.16 -6.43 33.36
C THR A 277 13.83 -7.52 34.38
N VAL A 278 13.62 -8.74 33.90
CA VAL A 278 13.67 -9.95 34.71
C VAL A 278 15.11 -10.47 34.68
N THR A 279 15.67 -10.88 35.81
CA THR A 279 17.05 -11.39 35.88
C THR A 279 17.16 -12.51 36.91
N GLY A 280 18.24 -13.29 36.91
CA GLY A 280 18.47 -14.32 37.93
C GLY A 280 19.55 -15.31 37.55
N ALA A 281 19.63 -16.42 38.28
CA ALA A 281 20.52 -17.52 37.92
C ALA A 281 20.07 -18.27 36.64
N ALA A 282 18.76 -18.32 36.41
CA ALA A 282 18.11 -18.92 35.24
C ALA A 282 16.67 -18.38 35.11
N PRO A 283 16.49 -17.07 34.85
CA PRO A 283 15.18 -16.47 34.69
C PRO A 283 14.50 -17.00 33.42
N GLY A 284 13.20 -17.27 33.45
CA GLY A 284 12.50 -17.64 32.22
C GLY A 284 10.98 -17.73 32.34
N PHE A 285 10.31 -17.81 31.19
CA PHE A 285 8.86 -17.96 31.09
C PHE A 285 8.51 -19.24 30.32
N TYR A 286 7.91 -20.19 31.01
CA TYR A 286 7.72 -21.56 30.51
C TYR A 286 6.24 -21.90 30.32
N GLY A 287 5.90 -22.40 29.14
CA GLY A 287 4.65 -23.08 28.87
C GLY A 287 4.59 -24.46 29.53
N ASN A 288 3.41 -25.10 29.48
CA ASN A 288 3.27 -26.50 29.86
C ASN A 288 4.12 -27.41 28.96
N SER A 289 4.50 -28.57 29.45
CA SER A 289 5.12 -29.62 28.62
C SER A 289 4.14 -30.18 27.58
N ALA A 290 4.64 -30.43 26.39
CA ALA A 290 3.94 -31.20 25.38
C ALA A 290 3.59 -32.63 25.87
N PRO A 291 2.54 -33.29 25.32
CA PRO A 291 1.66 -32.85 24.23
C PRO A 291 0.46 -32.02 24.71
N ASN A 292 0.53 -31.39 25.89
CA ASN A 292 -0.55 -30.55 26.45
C ASN A 292 -0.08 -29.08 26.53
N PRO A 293 0.15 -28.41 25.40
CA PRO A 293 0.71 -27.06 25.38
C PRO A 293 -0.11 -26.06 26.19
N SER A 294 0.58 -25.07 26.76
CA SER A 294 -0.10 -23.83 27.17
C SER A 294 -0.67 -23.15 25.94
N SER A 295 -1.72 -22.34 26.10
CA SER A 295 -2.27 -21.59 24.96
C SER A 295 -2.76 -20.21 25.35
N ASN A 296 -2.85 -19.29 24.38
CA ASN A 296 -3.22 -17.88 24.58
C ASN A 296 -2.26 -17.19 25.57
N VAL A 297 -0.96 -17.43 25.41
CA VAL A 297 0.12 -16.78 26.16
C VAL A 297 0.69 -15.64 25.35
N HIS A 298 0.78 -14.45 25.95
CA HIS A 298 1.29 -13.25 25.27
C HIS A 298 2.36 -12.59 26.14
N LEU A 299 3.63 -12.70 25.77
CA LEU A 299 4.76 -12.11 26.49
C LEU A 299 5.29 -10.92 25.69
N HIS A 300 5.28 -9.71 26.25
CA HIS A 300 5.79 -8.56 25.50
C HIS A 300 6.37 -7.40 26.32
N ASP A 301 7.29 -6.67 25.68
CA ASP A 301 7.87 -5.40 26.14
C ASP A 301 8.67 -5.48 27.47
N PHE A 302 9.52 -6.50 27.66
CA PHE A 302 10.46 -6.60 28.79
C PHE A 302 11.76 -7.33 28.40
N ALA A 303 12.78 -7.28 29.26
CA ALA A 303 14.03 -8.00 29.12
C ALA A 303 14.12 -9.21 30.07
N ILE A 304 14.90 -10.22 29.69
CA ILE A 304 15.27 -11.41 30.47
C ILE A 304 16.79 -11.53 30.42
N PHE A 305 17.49 -11.23 31.50
CA PHE A 305 18.96 -11.29 31.56
C PHE A 305 19.40 -12.35 32.57
N GLY A 306 19.90 -13.48 32.06
CA GLY A 306 20.36 -14.61 32.83
C GLY A 306 21.70 -14.40 33.53
N ASN A 307 22.30 -15.50 33.94
CA ASN A 307 23.66 -15.57 34.48
C ASN A 307 24.30 -16.94 34.15
N VAL A 308 24.06 -17.40 32.92
CA VAL A 308 24.60 -18.66 32.38
C VAL A 308 26.00 -18.37 31.81
N GLN A 309 27.00 -19.12 32.30
CA GLN A 309 28.43 -18.89 32.00
C GLN A 309 29.10 -20.13 31.38
N GLU A 310 28.31 -21.14 31.02
CA GLU A 310 28.74 -22.38 30.36
C GLU A 310 27.60 -22.93 29.50
N ARG A 311 27.89 -23.83 28.56
CA ARG A 311 26.85 -24.59 27.87
C ARG A 311 26.65 -25.93 28.56
N ASN A 312 25.53 -26.08 29.25
CA ASN A 312 25.12 -27.34 29.87
C ASN A 312 23.77 -27.78 29.28
N ASP A 313 23.79 -28.67 28.29
CA ASP A 313 22.58 -29.05 27.56
C ASP A 313 21.53 -29.75 28.44
N GLY A 314 21.98 -30.42 29.52
CA GLY A 314 21.10 -31.03 30.52
C GLY A 314 20.38 -30.01 31.42
N ALA A 315 20.79 -28.74 31.40
CA ALA A 315 20.13 -27.66 32.10
C ALA A 315 19.04 -27.02 31.22
N GLN A 316 17.83 -26.94 31.76
CA GLN A 316 16.74 -26.12 31.23
C GLN A 316 16.89 -24.73 31.86
N VAL A 317 17.62 -23.84 31.21
CA VAL A 317 17.95 -22.48 31.68
C VAL A 317 17.86 -21.53 30.49
N ASN A 318 16.64 -21.41 29.96
CA ASN A 318 16.32 -20.71 28.72
C ASN A 318 15.36 -19.56 29.03
N GLY A 319 15.45 -18.44 28.31
CA GLY A 319 14.55 -17.30 28.54
C GLY A 319 13.08 -17.65 28.30
N ILE A 320 12.80 -18.46 27.26
CA ILE A 320 11.49 -19.03 26.95
C ILE A 320 11.60 -20.55 26.79
N GLY A 321 10.59 -21.30 27.26
CA GLY A 321 10.56 -22.74 27.04
C GLY A 321 9.21 -23.43 27.20
N GLY A 322 9.20 -24.76 27.02
CA GLY A 322 7.98 -25.57 27.01
C GLY A 322 7.17 -25.38 25.72
N ALA A 323 5.86 -25.66 25.77
CA ALA A 323 4.99 -25.64 24.59
C ALA A 323 3.91 -24.54 24.67
N LEU A 324 3.78 -23.73 23.61
CA LEU A 324 2.95 -22.52 23.55
C LEU A 324 2.14 -22.45 22.24
N SER A 325 0.89 -22.92 22.22
CA SER A 325 0.00 -22.82 21.05
C SER A 325 -0.81 -21.51 21.02
N ASN A 326 -1.16 -20.98 19.84
CA ASN A 326 -1.93 -19.73 19.68
C ASN A 326 -1.37 -18.59 20.56
N SER A 327 -0.06 -18.37 20.50
CA SER A 327 0.68 -17.58 21.49
C SER A 327 1.68 -16.64 20.81
N THR A 328 2.05 -15.57 21.50
CA THR A 328 2.99 -14.56 20.96
C THR A 328 4.05 -14.18 21.98
N VAL A 329 5.29 -14.08 21.52
CA VAL A 329 6.40 -13.51 22.28
C VAL A 329 6.95 -12.36 21.44
N SER A 330 6.95 -11.13 21.95
CA SER A 330 7.29 -9.98 21.12
C SER A 330 7.93 -8.81 21.85
N ASN A 331 8.89 -8.14 21.21
CA ASN A 331 9.64 -7.04 21.83
C ASN A 331 10.31 -7.46 23.15
N LEU A 332 10.86 -8.67 23.20
CA LEU A 332 11.68 -9.14 24.31
C LEU A 332 13.17 -9.00 23.98
N TRP A 333 13.96 -8.64 24.98
CA TRP A 333 15.43 -8.70 24.92
C TRP A 333 15.90 -9.81 25.86
N ILE A 334 16.59 -10.82 25.34
CA ILE A 334 17.08 -11.98 26.11
C ILE A 334 18.61 -12.06 25.98
N GLU A 335 19.31 -12.12 27.11
CA GLU A 335 20.78 -12.24 27.19
C GLU A 335 21.21 -13.21 28.29
N HIS A 336 22.40 -13.81 28.14
CA HIS A 336 23.08 -14.60 29.17
C HIS A 336 22.29 -15.79 29.72
N ASP A 337 21.41 -16.35 28.90
CA ASP A 337 20.75 -17.64 29.08
C ASP A 337 21.44 -18.72 28.21
N LYS A 338 21.12 -20.01 28.41
CA LYS A 338 21.62 -21.06 27.51
C LYS A 338 21.01 -20.90 26.12
N VAL A 339 19.69 -20.76 26.05
CA VAL A 339 18.94 -20.61 24.80
C VAL A 339 17.94 -19.47 24.97
N GLY A 340 17.75 -18.63 23.95
CA GLY A 340 16.74 -17.57 24.00
C GLY A 340 15.32 -18.13 24.08
N ALA A 341 14.96 -19.06 23.18
CA ALA A 341 13.74 -19.86 23.25
C ALA A 341 13.95 -21.32 22.79
N TRP A 342 13.67 -22.29 23.66
CA TRP A 342 13.69 -23.73 23.32
C TRP A 342 12.28 -24.31 23.38
N MET A 343 11.67 -24.54 22.21
CA MET A 343 10.24 -24.79 22.09
C MET A 343 9.93 -26.26 21.81
N ASP A 344 9.86 -27.07 22.87
CA ASP A 344 9.53 -28.51 22.80
C ASP A 344 8.05 -28.73 22.42
N GLY A 345 7.79 -29.16 21.19
CA GLY A 345 6.47 -29.46 20.67
C GLY A 345 5.93 -30.87 21.00
N PRO A 346 4.74 -31.23 20.47
CA PRO A 346 3.97 -30.47 19.48
C PRO A 346 3.29 -29.21 20.01
N MET A 347 3.26 -28.17 19.15
CA MET A 347 2.49 -26.93 19.34
C MET A 347 2.11 -26.30 17.99
N ASP A 348 1.25 -25.28 18.00
CA ASP A 348 0.66 -24.70 16.79
C ASP A 348 0.45 -23.19 16.92
N ALA A 349 0.75 -22.42 15.87
CA ALA A 349 0.54 -20.98 15.79
C ALA A 349 1.24 -20.16 16.90
N LEU A 350 2.54 -20.39 17.12
CA LEU A 350 3.41 -19.54 17.94
C LEU A 350 4.04 -18.44 17.08
N THR A 351 4.11 -17.20 17.57
CA THR A 351 4.84 -16.11 16.87
C THR A 351 5.85 -15.41 17.78
N PHE A 352 7.12 -15.46 17.40
CA PHE A 352 8.18 -14.58 17.89
C PHE A 352 8.34 -13.36 16.98
N SER A 353 8.36 -12.14 17.53
CA SER A 353 8.61 -10.95 16.70
C SER A 353 9.21 -9.74 17.43
N GLY A 354 10.11 -9.01 16.78
CA GLY A 354 10.76 -7.86 17.43
C GLY A 354 11.72 -8.25 18.55
N MET A 355 12.20 -9.49 18.55
CA MET A 355 13.10 -9.99 19.59
C MET A 355 14.49 -9.37 19.44
N ARG A 356 15.23 -9.25 20.55
CA ARG A 356 16.70 -9.16 20.60
C ARG A 356 17.18 -10.35 21.40
N ILE A 357 17.92 -11.27 20.80
CA ILE A 357 18.47 -12.43 21.52
C ILE A 357 19.97 -12.42 21.31
N ARG A 358 20.72 -12.17 22.38
CA ARG A 358 22.16 -11.94 22.31
C ARG A 358 22.90 -12.74 23.38
N ASP A 359 24.17 -13.01 23.13
CA ASP A 359 25.11 -13.58 24.12
C ASP A 359 24.57 -14.84 24.84
N THR A 360 23.95 -15.76 24.06
CA THR A 360 23.43 -17.05 24.55
C THR A 360 24.45 -18.16 24.37
N THR A 361 24.54 -19.11 25.32
CA THR A 361 25.56 -20.19 25.25
C THR A 361 25.21 -21.33 24.28
N ALA A 362 24.03 -21.29 23.67
CA ALA A 362 23.59 -22.16 22.58
C ALA A 362 22.63 -21.35 21.67
N ASP A 363 21.62 -22.00 21.10
CA ASP A 363 20.71 -21.47 20.10
C ASP A 363 20.05 -20.13 20.50
N GLY A 364 19.73 -19.30 19.52
CA GLY A 364 18.86 -18.15 19.73
C GLY A 364 17.40 -18.58 19.91
N ILE A 365 16.81 -19.20 18.89
CA ILE A 365 15.47 -19.81 18.93
C ILE A 365 15.50 -21.17 18.25
N ASN A 366 15.07 -22.22 18.95
CA ASN A 366 14.87 -23.55 18.38
C ASN A 366 13.40 -23.97 18.47
N LEU A 367 12.77 -24.21 17.32
CA LEU A 367 11.46 -24.86 17.21
C LEU A 367 11.70 -26.37 17.14
N HIS A 368 11.32 -27.11 18.18
CA HIS A 368 11.76 -28.49 18.36
C HIS A 368 10.59 -29.47 18.38
N GLY A 369 10.35 -30.15 17.26
CA GLY A 369 9.59 -31.39 17.19
C GLY A 369 8.06 -31.25 17.22
N GLY A 370 7.45 -31.20 16.03
CA GLY A 370 6.00 -31.09 15.88
C GLY A 370 5.47 -29.66 16.09
N VAL A 371 6.32 -28.66 15.92
CA VAL A 371 5.91 -27.25 15.88
C VAL A 371 5.28 -26.97 14.52
N THR A 372 4.15 -26.25 14.49
CA THR A 372 3.45 -25.99 13.22
C THR A 372 2.89 -24.59 13.12
N ASN A 373 2.74 -24.11 11.87
CA ASN A 373 2.17 -22.80 11.50
C ASN A 373 2.76 -21.61 12.30
N SER A 374 3.99 -21.74 12.75
CA SER A 374 4.65 -20.82 13.68
C SER A 374 5.62 -19.90 12.95
N LYS A 375 6.03 -18.81 13.61
CA LYS A 375 6.76 -17.72 12.96
C LYS A 375 7.85 -17.13 13.84
N VAL A 376 9.01 -16.86 13.26
CA VAL A 376 10.06 -16.01 13.83
C VAL A 376 10.31 -14.85 12.87
N THR A 377 10.05 -13.60 13.25
CA THR A 377 10.03 -12.50 12.29
C THR A 377 10.40 -11.11 12.83
N ASN A 378 11.12 -10.31 12.03
CA ASN A 378 11.56 -8.97 12.42
C ASN A 378 12.32 -8.97 13.76
N SER A 379 13.16 -9.98 13.97
CA SER A 379 14.00 -10.14 15.17
C SER A 379 15.48 -9.94 14.86
N ASP A 380 16.22 -9.52 15.87
CA ASP A 380 17.67 -9.40 15.93
C ASP A 380 18.24 -10.54 16.77
N LEU A 381 19.21 -11.27 16.23
CA LEU A 381 19.91 -12.33 16.96
C LEU A 381 21.41 -12.21 16.72
N ARG A 382 22.21 -12.11 17.79
CA ARG A 382 23.64 -11.81 17.70
C ARG A 382 24.44 -12.67 18.68
N ASN A 383 25.66 -13.10 18.32
CA ASN A 383 26.61 -13.72 19.26
C ASN A 383 26.06 -14.98 19.96
N THR A 384 25.32 -15.84 19.25
CA THR A 384 24.77 -17.08 19.81
C THR A 384 25.81 -18.22 19.76
N GLY A 385 25.82 -19.07 20.78
CA GLY A 385 26.75 -20.19 20.95
C GLY A 385 26.39 -21.47 20.19
N ASP A 386 25.33 -21.42 19.39
CA ASP A 386 24.88 -22.40 18.39
C ASP A 386 23.97 -21.67 17.37
N ASP A 387 23.15 -22.43 16.63
CA ASP A 387 22.23 -21.94 15.62
C ASP A 387 21.43 -20.68 16.04
N GLY A 388 21.50 -19.63 15.23
CA GLY A 388 20.75 -18.39 15.51
C GLY A 388 19.25 -18.64 15.55
N ILE A 389 18.69 -19.23 14.48
CA ILE A 389 17.31 -19.72 14.45
C ILE A 389 17.27 -21.12 13.83
N ALA A 390 16.77 -22.11 14.56
CA ALA A 390 16.63 -23.49 14.10
C ALA A 390 15.16 -23.96 14.07
N THR A 391 14.84 -24.85 13.11
CA THR A 391 13.76 -25.83 13.25
C THR A 391 14.37 -27.22 13.32
N TRP A 392 14.12 -27.97 14.39
CA TRP A 392 14.56 -29.36 14.54
C TRP A 392 13.35 -30.28 14.66
N ALA A 393 12.97 -30.86 13.52
CA ALA A 393 11.80 -31.71 13.39
C ALA A 393 12.08 -33.14 13.87
N ASP A 394 12.45 -33.32 15.15
CA ASP A 394 12.79 -34.62 15.76
C ASP A 394 11.71 -35.67 15.45
N SER A 395 12.13 -36.77 14.80
CA SER A 395 11.23 -37.86 14.43
C SER A 395 10.58 -38.58 15.61
N ALA A 396 11.10 -38.42 16.84
CA ALA A 396 10.46 -38.91 18.06
C ALA A 396 9.27 -38.05 18.52
N LEU A 397 9.21 -36.77 18.12
CA LEU A 397 8.22 -35.78 18.57
C LEU A 397 7.21 -35.42 17.48
N GLY A 398 7.69 -35.16 16.25
CA GLY A 398 6.84 -34.81 15.11
C GLY A 398 7.59 -34.08 14.01
N ALA A 399 6.94 -33.93 12.85
CA ALA A 399 7.45 -33.06 11.79
C ALA A 399 7.12 -31.60 12.12
N ASP A 400 8.12 -30.72 12.07
CA ASP A 400 7.89 -29.28 12.06
C ASP A 400 7.37 -28.87 10.68
N ALA A 401 6.27 -28.10 10.62
CA ALA A 401 5.61 -27.86 9.35
C ALA A 401 4.84 -26.55 9.20
N ASN A 402 4.97 -25.93 8.03
CA ASN A 402 4.43 -24.62 7.65
C ASN A 402 5.01 -23.46 8.49
N ASP A 403 6.19 -23.65 9.08
CA ASP A 403 6.84 -22.62 9.88
C ASP A 403 7.57 -21.58 9.01
N THR A 404 7.64 -20.33 9.50
CA THR A 404 8.17 -19.20 8.73
C THR A 404 9.20 -18.38 9.52
N ILE A 405 10.47 -18.46 9.10
CA ILE A 405 11.58 -17.64 9.59
C ILE A 405 11.77 -16.49 8.60
N SER A 406 11.35 -15.26 8.96
CA SER A 406 11.32 -14.17 7.97
C SER A 406 11.65 -12.75 8.42
N ASN A 407 12.44 -12.06 7.61
CA ASN A 407 12.90 -10.69 7.84
C ASN A 407 13.62 -10.53 9.18
N ASN A 408 14.50 -11.48 9.54
CA ASN A 408 15.35 -11.38 10.72
C ASN A 408 16.75 -10.91 10.34
N THR A 409 17.42 -10.23 11.26
CA THR A 409 18.86 -9.97 11.21
C THR A 409 19.51 -10.97 12.14
N VAL A 410 20.43 -11.79 11.62
CA VAL A 410 21.08 -12.87 12.37
C VAL A 410 22.58 -12.78 12.15
N GLN A 411 23.35 -12.62 13.23
CA GLN A 411 24.76 -12.25 13.13
C GLN A 411 25.64 -13.01 14.11
N LEU A 412 26.89 -13.28 13.73
CA LEU A 412 27.97 -13.68 14.65
C LEU A 412 27.69 -14.98 15.44
N GLN A 413 27.09 -15.99 14.82
CA GLN A 413 26.93 -17.32 15.40
C GLN A 413 28.31 -17.98 15.54
N ILE A 414 28.74 -18.20 16.79
CA ILE A 414 30.08 -18.71 17.12
C ILE A 414 30.24 -20.18 16.68
N LEU A 415 29.15 -20.94 16.73
CA LEU A 415 29.07 -22.34 16.32
C LEU A 415 27.82 -22.53 15.44
N ALA A 416 27.84 -23.53 14.56
CA ALA A 416 26.72 -23.93 13.71
C ALA A 416 26.26 -22.81 12.75
N ASN A 417 24.98 -22.46 12.65
CA ASN A 417 24.45 -21.70 11.51
C ASN A 417 23.65 -20.46 11.88
N GLY A 418 23.58 -19.49 10.97
CA GLY A 418 22.67 -18.35 11.13
C GLY A 418 21.23 -18.81 11.22
N ILE A 419 20.80 -19.60 10.25
CA ILE A 419 19.48 -20.23 10.22
C ILE A 419 19.61 -21.69 9.78
N ALA A 420 19.01 -22.62 10.52
CA ALA A 420 19.05 -24.06 10.22
C ALA A 420 17.65 -24.69 10.11
N ILE A 421 17.48 -25.56 9.12
CA ILE A 421 16.30 -26.42 8.94
C ILE A 421 16.73 -27.88 8.98
N TYR A 422 16.42 -28.59 10.07
CA TYR A 422 16.68 -30.02 10.22
C TYR A 422 15.38 -30.82 10.06
N GLY A 423 15.15 -31.35 8.86
CA GLY A 423 13.91 -32.06 8.51
C GLY A 423 12.69 -31.15 8.34
N GLY A 424 11.50 -31.71 8.58
CA GLY A 424 10.23 -30.99 8.47
C GLY A 424 9.77 -30.72 7.03
N HIS A 425 8.62 -30.08 6.84
CA HIS A 425 8.07 -29.80 5.50
C HIS A 425 7.22 -28.54 5.40
N ASP A 426 7.21 -27.95 4.21
CA ASP A 426 6.51 -26.70 3.86
C ASP A 426 7.01 -25.46 4.64
N ASN A 427 8.23 -25.56 5.20
CA ASN A 427 8.88 -24.50 5.97
C ASN A 427 9.52 -23.43 5.06
N THR A 428 9.52 -22.17 5.51
CA THR A 428 9.93 -21.00 4.73
C THR A 428 10.95 -20.12 5.46
N VAL A 429 12.11 -19.91 4.85
CA VAL A 429 13.16 -18.98 5.29
C VAL A 429 13.23 -17.81 4.30
N SER A 430 12.78 -16.60 4.65
CA SER A 430 12.69 -15.50 3.66
C SER A 430 12.89 -14.06 4.15
N GLY A 431 13.53 -13.22 3.35
CA GLY A 431 13.75 -11.79 3.67
C GLY A 431 14.89 -11.51 4.65
N ASN A 432 15.56 -12.55 5.16
CA ASN A 432 16.55 -12.43 6.23
C ASN A 432 17.87 -11.82 5.75
N LEU A 433 18.61 -11.24 6.69
CA LEU A 433 20.00 -10.81 6.54
C LEU A 433 20.83 -11.62 7.54
N VAL A 434 21.70 -12.49 7.03
CA VAL A 434 22.65 -13.27 7.81
C VAL A 434 24.05 -12.70 7.57
N VAL A 435 24.83 -12.49 8.63
CA VAL A 435 26.12 -11.78 8.57
C VAL A 435 27.16 -12.35 9.53
N ASP A 436 28.36 -12.62 9.03
CA ASP A 436 29.50 -13.12 9.82
C ASP A 436 29.14 -14.37 10.65
N SER A 437 28.29 -15.23 10.10
CA SER A 437 27.72 -16.39 10.78
C SER A 437 28.44 -17.69 10.44
N GLY A 438 28.38 -18.66 11.36
CA GLY A 438 28.98 -19.99 11.17
C GLY A 438 30.49 -19.99 11.29
N ILE A 439 30.99 -19.30 12.32
CA ILE A 439 32.42 -19.10 12.60
C ILE A 439 33.11 -20.44 12.91
N ALA A 440 32.35 -21.43 13.39
CA ALA A 440 32.81 -22.81 13.50
C ALA A 440 31.70 -23.79 13.11
N GLN A 441 32.04 -24.81 12.32
CA GLN A 441 31.20 -26.00 12.07
C GLN A 441 29.81 -25.71 11.45
N GLY A 442 29.64 -24.61 10.71
CA GLY A 442 28.41 -24.32 10.00
C GLY A 442 28.51 -23.08 9.11
N GLY A 443 27.37 -22.51 8.71
CA GLY A 443 27.31 -21.46 7.69
C GLY A 443 26.20 -20.42 7.89
N GLY A 444 25.74 -19.82 6.80
CA GLY A 444 24.70 -18.79 6.85
C GLY A 444 23.31 -19.40 6.96
N ILE A 445 22.91 -20.17 5.94
CA ILE A 445 21.65 -20.93 5.92
C ILE A 445 21.95 -22.41 5.66
N HIS A 446 21.41 -23.28 6.51
CA HIS A 446 21.50 -24.73 6.41
C HIS A 446 20.15 -25.38 6.15
N VAL A 447 20.11 -26.40 5.27
CA VAL A 447 18.97 -27.33 5.17
C VAL A 447 19.51 -28.76 5.17
N GLY A 448 19.24 -29.51 6.23
CA GLY A 448 19.85 -30.81 6.50
C GLY A 448 18.87 -31.90 6.86
N GLN A 449 19.18 -33.13 6.42
CA GLN A 449 18.60 -34.36 6.96
C GLN A 449 19.54 -34.87 8.07
N ARG A 450 19.47 -34.23 9.24
CA ARG A 450 20.38 -34.44 10.38
C ARG A 450 19.60 -34.65 11.68
N PHE A 451 20.32 -34.96 12.76
CA PHE A 451 19.80 -35.06 14.13
C PHE A 451 18.54 -35.94 14.30
N THR A 452 18.48 -37.07 13.58
CA THR A 452 17.33 -37.99 13.58
C THR A 452 15.99 -37.29 13.26
N SER A 453 16.02 -36.24 12.44
CA SER A 453 14.82 -35.51 12.04
C SER A 453 13.88 -36.36 11.17
N THR A 454 12.63 -35.93 11.08
CA THR A 454 11.71 -36.32 10.02
C THR A 454 12.28 -35.96 8.63
N PRO A 455 11.78 -36.58 7.54
CA PRO A 455 12.28 -36.30 6.19
C PRO A 455 12.10 -34.84 5.76
N VAL A 456 13.16 -34.23 5.20
CA VAL A 456 13.08 -32.91 4.54
C VAL A 456 12.09 -32.99 3.37
N GLY A 457 10.97 -32.28 3.51
CA GLY A 457 9.94 -32.10 2.50
C GLY A 457 10.15 -30.84 1.66
N THR A 458 9.07 -30.11 1.34
CA THR A 458 9.21 -28.80 0.69
C THR A 458 9.93 -27.83 1.62
N THR A 459 10.93 -27.10 1.14
CA THR A 459 11.55 -25.99 1.88
C THR A 459 11.74 -24.81 0.95
N THR A 460 11.35 -23.61 1.37
CA THR A 460 11.47 -22.39 0.56
C THR A 460 12.50 -21.45 1.18
N VAL A 461 13.56 -21.11 0.45
CA VAL A 461 14.63 -20.19 0.88
C VAL A 461 14.64 -18.99 -0.07
N ALA A 462 13.92 -17.92 0.26
CA ALA A 462 13.57 -16.86 -0.70
C ALA A 462 13.94 -15.44 -0.24
N ASN A 463 14.62 -14.66 -1.08
CA ASN A 463 15.02 -13.27 -0.79
C ASN A 463 15.87 -13.15 0.49
N ASN A 464 16.90 -13.97 0.66
CA ASN A 464 17.83 -13.86 1.79
C ASN A 464 19.15 -13.24 1.32
N THR A 465 19.79 -12.45 2.19
CA THR A 465 21.17 -11.97 2.02
C THR A 465 22.06 -12.69 3.02
N LEU A 466 23.20 -13.20 2.54
CA LEU A 466 24.20 -13.95 3.27
C LEU A 466 25.54 -13.22 3.08
N VAL A 467 26.23 -12.81 4.16
CA VAL A 467 27.38 -11.90 4.08
C VAL A 467 28.51 -12.40 4.99
N ARG A 468 29.62 -12.87 4.40
CA ARG A 468 30.78 -13.43 5.14
C ARG A 468 30.43 -14.61 6.04
N ASP A 469 29.43 -15.39 5.63
CA ASP A 469 28.98 -16.59 6.34
C ASP A 469 29.73 -17.85 5.87
N GLY A 470 29.87 -18.79 6.80
CA GLY A 470 30.69 -20.01 6.65
C GLY A 470 32.12 -19.79 7.14
N ASP A 471 32.78 -20.86 7.59
CA ASP A 471 34.21 -20.88 7.89
C ASP A 471 34.82 -22.29 7.69
N LEU A 472 36.07 -22.51 8.08
CA LEU A 472 36.71 -23.83 8.08
C LEU A 472 36.05 -24.73 9.13
N ASP A 473 35.53 -25.89 8.74
CA ASP A 473 35.20 -26.92 9.72
C ASP A 473 36.51 -27.58 10.24
N PRO A 474 36.82 -27.49 11.55
CA PRO A 474 38.06 -28.01 12.11
C PRO A 474 38.16 -29.55 12.12
N ASN A 475 37.05 -30.28 11.93
CA ASN A 475 37.01 -31.73 11.86
C ASN A 475 37.22 -32.22 10.43
N TRP A 476 36.49 -31.63 9.49
CA TRP A 476 36.50 -31.97 8.07
C TRP A 476 37.71 -31.39 7.32
N GLN A 477 38.31 -30.31 7.82
CA GLN A 477 39.46 -29.62 7.20
C GLN A 477 39.16 -29.08 5.79
N PHE A 478 37.90 -28.70 5.54
CA PHE A 478 37.43 -27.94 4.39
C PHE A 478 36.37 -26.92 4.83
N GLY A 479 36.03 -25.97 3.96
CA GLY A 479 35.09 -24.89 4.28
C GLY A 479 33.65 -25.37 4.42
N VAL A 480 32.82 -24.56 5.09
CA VAL A 480 31.37 -24.67 5.03
C VAL A 480 30.83 -23.51 4.22
N GLY A 481 29.87 -23.79 3.33
CA GLY A 481 29.28 -22.79 2.46
C GLY A 481 28.31 -21.84 3.16
N ALA A 482 28.21 -20.61 2.67
CA ALA A 482 27.23 -19.64 3.16
C ALA A 482 25.77 -20.14 3.02
N LEU A 483 25.50 -20.95 2.00
CA LEU A 483 24.27 -21.75 1.86
C LEU A 483 24.64 -23.22 1.65
N TRP A 484 24.22 -24.12 2.53
CA TRP A 484 24.67 -25.52 2.46
C TRP A 484 23.59 -26.57 2.75
N PHE A 485 23.75 -27.73 2.13
CA PHE A 485 22.80 -28.83 2.14
C PHE A 485 23.48 -30.15 2.55
N ASP A 486 22.89 -30.87 3.50
CA ASP A 486 23.50 -32.03 4.14
C ASP A 486 22.53 -33.23 4.21
N GLY A 487 22.91 -34.37 3.63
CA GLY A 487 22.14 -35.62 3.61
C GLY A 487 22.71 -36.72 4.51
N SER A 488 23.56 -36.40 5.48
CA SER A 488 24.36 -37.36 6.25
C SER A 488 23.55 -38.42 6.99
N GLN A 489 22.35 -38.11 7.48
CA GLN A 489 21.46 -39.05 8.18
C GLN A 489 20.25 -39.49 7.36
N GLY A 490 20.18 -39.13 6.08
CA GLY A 490 19.18 -39.60 5.13
C GLY A 490 19.17 -38.78 3.84
N ALA A 491 18.69 -39.37 2.75
CA ALA A 491 18.66 -38.66 1.47
C ALA A 491 17.64 -37.50 1.49
N ILE A 492 18.10 -36.28 1.21
CA ILE A 492 17.19 -35.16 0.92
C ILE A 492 16.56 -35.44 -0.45
N THR A 493 15.24 -35.59 -0.48
CA THR A 493 14.46 -35.80 -1.72
C THR A 493 13.28 -34.83 -1.87
N GLY A 494 12.95 -34.05 -0.83
CA GLY A 494 11.97 -32.98 -0.88
C GLY A 494 12.45 -31.78 -1.72
N PRO A 495 11.54 -30.99 -2.32
CA PRO A 495 11.92 -29.83 -3.11
C PRO A 495 12.45 -28.68 -2.23
N VAL A 496 13.74 -28.34 -2.37
CA VAL A 496 14.35 -27.20 -1.68
C VAL A 496 14.50 -26.05 -2.68
N ASN A 497 13.58 -25.09 -2.62
CA ASN A 497 13.44 -24.01 -3.59
C ASN A 497 14.13 -22.74 -3.10
N VAL A 498 15.30 -22.43 -3.67
CA VAL A 498 16.08 -21.23 -3.37
C VAL A 498 15.81 -20.16 -4.43
N SER A 499 15.43 -18.95 -4.01
CA SER A 499 15.18 -17.85 -4.96
C SER A 499 15.58 -16.47 -4.48
N ASN A 500 16.05 -15.62 -5.42
CA ASN A 500 16.50 -14.24 -5.14
C ASN A 500 17.51 -14.14 -3.98
N ALA A 501 18.41 -15.12 -3.84
CA ALA A 501 19.41 -15.15 -2.77
C ALA A 501 20.67 -14.38 -3.18
N LEU A 502 21.17 -13.52 -2.29
CA LEU A 502 22.39 -12.75 -2.48
C LEU A 502 23.45 -13.23 -1.48
N ILE A 503 24.45 -13.96 -1.98
CA ILE A 503 25.61 -14.41 -1.21
C ILE A 503 26.76 -13.46 -1.50
N GLN A 504 27.38 -12.92 -0.45
CA GLN A 504 28.45 -11.94 -0.55
C GLN A 504 29.61 -12.34 0.34
N GLN A 505 30.83 -12.23 -0.21
CA GLN A 505 32.04 -12.27 0.58
C GLN A 505 32.21 -13.55 1.42
N SER A 506 31.74 -14.72 0.95
CA SER A 506 31.94 -15.99 1.67
C SER A 506 33.44 -16.27 1.81
N PRO A 507 33.98 -16.49 3.02
CA PRO A 507 35.40 -16.75 3.20
C PRO A 507 35.86 -18.08 2.59
N TYR A 508 34.95 -19.03 2.43
CA TYR A 508 35.15 -20.28 1.68
C TYR A 508 34.23 -20.30 0.46
N GLU A 509 33.35 -21.28 0.30
CA GLU A 509 32.48 -21.41 -0.86
C GLU A 509 31.12 -20.70 -0.71
N GLY A 510 30.47 -20.42 -1.84
CA GLY A 510 29.13 -19.82 -1.86
C GLY A 510 28.02 -20.81 -1.50
N VAL A 511 27.92 -21.91 -2.26
CA VAL A 511 26.88 -22.94 -2.09
C VAL A 511 27.51 -24.33 -2.02
N GLN A 512 27.07 -25.18 -1.08
CA GLN A 512 27.67 -26.49 -0.82
C GLN A 512 26.64 -27.62 -0.73
N TRP A 513 26.99 -28.80 -1.26
CA TRP A 513 26.28 -30.07 -1.07
C TRP A 513 27.26 -31.08 -0.46
N VAL A 514 26.98 -31.54 0.75
CA VAL A 514 27.89 -32.38 1.55
C VAL A 514 27.16 -33.59 2.13
N GLU A 515 27.87 -34.72 2.25
CA GLU A 515 27.45 -36.01 2.86
C GLU A 515 26.06 -36.57 2.50
N GLY A 516 26.00 -37.82 2.00
CA GLY A 516 24.73 -38.49 1.68
C GLY A 516 23.99 -37.86 0.48
N THR A 517 22.96 -38.52 -0.05
CA THR A 517 22.37 -38.09 -1.34
C THR A 517 21.49 -36.85 -1.17
N VAL A 518 21.82 -35.76 -1.86
CA VAL A 518 21.05 -34.50 -1.81
C VAL A 518 20.42 -34.19 -3.16
N SER A 519 19.10 -34.25 -3.26
CA SER A 519 18.34 -34.03 -4.48
C SER A 519 17.18 -33.05 -4.29
N GLY A 520 16.77 -32.41 -5.38
CA GLY A 520 15.62 -31.49 -5.38
C GLY A 520 15.94 -30.04 -5.04
N VAL A 521 17.23 -29.66 -4.97
CA VAL A 521 17.65 -28.27 -4.76
C VAL A 521 17.50 -27.47 -6.06
N ASN A 522 16.66 -26.44 -6.04
CA ASN A 522 16.37 -25.59 -7.20
C ASN A 522 16.83 -24.15 -6.92
N LEU A 523 17.92 -23.72 -7.54
CA LEU A 523 18.44 -22.35 -7.44
C LEU A 523 17.88 -21.49 -8.58
N ASN A 524 17.13 -20.43 -8.25
CA ASN A 524 16.57 -19.49 -9.23
C ASN A 524 16.90 -18.04 -8.87
N THR A 525 17.70 -17.36 -9.71
CA THR A 525 18.13 -15.98 -9.47
C THR A 525 18.93 -15.90 -8.18
N VAL A 526 20.15 -16.45 -8.21
CA VAL A 526 21.09 -16.46 -7.08
C VAL A 526 22.35 -15.71 -7.52
N THR A 527 22.84 -14.79 -6.69
CA THR A 527 24.08 -14.05 -6.99
C THR A 527 25.11 -14.33 -5.91
N ILE A 528 26.30 -14.75 -6.34
CA ILE A 528 27.46 -15.07 -5.52
C ILE A 528 28.55 -14.02 -5.84
N ALA A 529 28.84 -13.14 -4.89
CA ALA A 529 29.69 -11.96 -5.06
C ALA A 529 30.90 -12.00 -4.12
N GLY A 530 31.99 -12.62 -4.60
CA GLY A 530 33.20 -12.88 -3.84
C GLY A 530 33.09 -14.17 -3.01
N THR A 531 33.93 -15.15 -3.31
CA THR A 531 34.10 -16.36 -2.49
C THR A 531 35.59 -16.69 -2.38
N GLY A 532 36.04 -17.18 -1.22
CA GLY A 532 37.46 -17.48 -1.01
C GLY A 532 37.90 -18.81 -1.64
N THR A 533 36.99 -19.79 -1.76
CA THR A 533 37.24 -21.06 -2.46
C THR A 533 36.38 -21.15 -3.73
N PHE A 534 35.23 -21.81 -3.70
CA PHE A 534 34.43 -22.11 -4.89
C PHE A 534 33.15 -21.26 -4.96
N ALA A 535 32.49 -21.19 -6.12
CA ALA A 535 31.10 -20.72 -6.15
C ALA A 535 30.17 -21.85 -5.68
N LEU A 536 30.42 -23.07 -6.18
CA LEU A 536 29.68 -24.29 -5.85
C LEU A 536 30.65 -25.38 -5.39
N GLN A 537 30.35 -26.07 -4.30
CA GLN A 537 31.13 -27.22 -3.79
C GLN A 537 30.24 -28.46 -3.70
N GLU A 538 30.45 -29.39 -4.62
CA GLU A 538 29.70 -30.65 -4.75
C GLU A 538 30.56 -31.80 -4.19
N GLN A 539 30.15 -32.35 -3.04
CA GLN A 539 30.88 -33.42 -2.33
C GLN A 539 30.05 -34.71 -2.18
N THR A 540 28.91 -34.79 -2.89
CA THR A 540 28.02 -35.94 -2.83
C THR A 540 27.12 -36.02 -4.07
N GLY A 541 26.64 -37.23 -4.38
CA GLY A 541 25.74 -37.48 -5.50
C GLY A 541 24.31 -36.95 -5.25
N GLY A 542 23.59 -36.71 -6.34
CA GLY A 542 22.24 -36.14 -6.28
C GLY A 542 21.85 -35.32 -7.50
N THR A 543 20.91 -34.39 -7.32
CA THR A 543 20.34 -33.59 -8.41
C THR A 543 20.01 -32.17 -7.99
N ALA A 544 20.35 -31.20 -8.84
CA ALA A 544 20.00 -29.80 -8.66
C ALA A 544 19.56 -29.15 -9.98
N SER A 545 18.83 -28.02 -9.90
CA SER A 545 18.53 -27.18 -11.07
C SER A 545 18.97 -25.74 -10.84
N PHE A 546 19.61 -25.12 -11.84
CA PHE A 546 20.16 -23.78 -11.76
C PHE A 546 19.56 -22.89 -12.85
N THR A 547 18.97 -21.76 -12.48
CA THR A 547 18.45 -20.74 -13.40
C THR A 547 18.88 -19.36 -12.91
N ASN A 548 19.43 -18.50 -13.78
CA ASN A 548 19.94 -17.17 -13.43
C ASN A 548 20.91 -17.17 -12.22
N VAL A 549 21.73 -18.21 -12.04
CA VAL A 549 22.76 -18.27 -11.01
C VAL A 549 24.04 -17.60 -11.52
N THR A 550 24.49 -16.55 -10.86
CA THR A 550 25.65 -15.75 -11.26
C THR A 550 26.73 -15.78 -10.18
N ALA A 551 27.98 -16.03 -10.55
CA ALA A 551 29.13 -15.98 -9.66
C ALA A 551 30.23 -15.03 -10.16
N THR A 552 30.80 -14.27 -9.24
CA THR A 552 31.88 -13.29 -9.51
C THR A 552 32.89 -13.31 -8.38
N GLY A 553 34.16 -13.00 -8.70
CA GLY A 553 35.25 -12.96 -7.71
C GLY A 553 35.53 -14.26 -6.94
N VAL A 554 35.48 -15.41 -7.62
CA VAL A 554 35.77 -16.73 -7.02
C VAL A 554 37.29 -16.90 -6.85
N GLY A 555 37.74 -17.26 -5.64
CA GLY A 555 39.16 -17.34 -5.29
C GLY A 555 39.86 -18.65 -5.63
N GLY A 556 39.10 -19.73 -5.82
CA GLY A 556 39.60 -21.08 -6.09
C GLY A 556 40.07 -21.31 -7.54
N PRO A 557 40.68 -22.47 -7.81
CA PRO A 557 41.26 -22.80 -9.12
C PRO A 557 40.22 -23.05 -10.23
N ALA A 558 38.95 -23.20 -9.87
CA ALA A 558 37.79 -23.33 -10.75
C ALA A 558 36.55 -22.79 -10.02
N PRO A 559 35.45 -22.46 -10.72
CA PRO A 559 34.24 -22.00 -10.06
C PRO A 559 33.46 -23.11 -9.33
N VAL A 560 33.69 -24.37 -9.68
CA VAL A 560 33.00 -25.53 -9.09
C VAL A 560 34.03 -26.54 -8.60
N TYR A 561 33.88 -27.02 -7.37
CA TYR A 561 34.51 -28.25 -6.89
C TYR A 561 33.54 -29.42 -7.09
N SER A 562 33.99 -30.52 -7.69
CA SER A 562 33.18 -31.75 -7.80
C SER A 562 34.06 -32.96 -8.13
N CYS A 563 34.03 -33.97 -7.26
CA CYS A 563 34.72 -35.25 -7.48
C CYS A 563 33.75 -36.40 -7.87
N GLU A 564 32.47 -36.10 -8.05
CA GLU A 564 31.38 -37.08 -8.11
C GLU A 564 31.30 -37.89 -9.41
N GLY A 565 32.14 -37.63 -10.41
CA GLY A 565 32.24 -38.45 -11.63
C GLY A 565 30.94 -38.57 -12.45
N GLY A 566 29.98 -37.66 -12.24
CA GLY A 566 28.64 -37.68 -12.84
C GLY A 566 27.51 -38.14 -11.90
N ASN A 567 27.79 -38.51 -10.65
CA ASN A 567 26.77 -38.88 -9.66
C ASN A 567 25.94 -37.67 -9.18
N PHE A 568 26.46 -36.44 -9.33
CA PHE A 568 25.71 -35.19 -9.16
C PHE A 568 25.29 -34.67 -10.53
N THR A 569 24.00 -34.47 -10.75
CA THR A 569 23.43 -34.04 -12.05
C THR A 569 22.78 -32.67 -11.93
N VAL A 570 23.31 -31.70 -12.68
CA VAL A 570 22.79 -30.33 -12.77
C VAL A 570 21.87 -30.18 -13.99
N THR A 571 20.68 -29.63 -13.78
CA THR A 571 19.77 -29.18 -14.84
C THR A 571 19.95 -27.67 -15.06
N ASP A 572 20.53 -27.29 -16.20
CA ASP A 572 20.69 -25.88 -16.60
C ASP A 572 19.38 -25.31 -17.18
N GLY A 573 18.73 -24.41 -16.44
CA GLY A 573 17.54 -23.67 -16.87
C GLY A 573 17.85 -22.38 -17.65
N GLY A 574 19.13 -22.03 -17.83
CA GLY A 574 19.59 -20.85 -18.55
C GLY A 574 19.83 -19.62 -17.66
N GLY A 575 20.52 -18.63 -18.23
CA GLY A 575 20.88 -17.37 -17.55
C GLY A 575 22.06 -17.46 -16.58
N ASN A 576 22.64 -18.66 -16.41
CA ASN A 576 23.75 -18.93 -15.51
C ASN A 576 25.07 -18.34 -16.02
N SER A 577 25.91 -17.80 -15.12
CA SER A 577 27.23 -17.26 -15.47
C SER A 577 28.23 -17.37 -14.32
N GLY A 578 29.52 -17.49 -14.62
CA GLY A 578 30.58 -17.62 -13.61
C GLY A 578 30.62 -18.95 -12.85
N ILE A 579 29.63 -19.83 -13.04
CA ILE A 579 29.54 -21.18 -12.43
C ILE A 579 29.79 -22.33 -13.43
N SER A 580 30.33 -22.04 -14.61
CA SER A 580 30.56 -23.02 -15.68
C SER A 580 32.03 -23.28 -15.94
N GLY A 581 32.37 -24.52 -16.29
CA GLY A 581 33.75 -24.98 -16.55
C GLY A 581 33.89 -26.48 -16.31
N THR A 582 35.13 -26.97 -16.37
CA THR A 582 35.46 -28.29 -15.83
C THR A 582 35.58 -28.16 -14.30
N PRO A 583 34.83 -28.93 -13.50
CA PRO A 583 34.96 -28.90 -12.04
C PRO A 583 36.37 -29.27 -11.60
N TYR A 584 36.84 -28.65 -10.53
CA TYR A 584 38.08 -29.02 -9.87
C TYR A 584 37.83 -30.23 -8.96
N CYS A 585 38.68 -31.25 -9.10
CA CYS A 585 38.77 -32.37 -8.17
C CYS A 585 40.25 -32.56 -7.81
N GLY A 586 40.60 -32.19 -6.59
CA GLY A 586 41.98 -32.12 -6.10
C GLY A 586 42.02 -31.73 -4.63
N ALA A 587 43.21 -31.44 -4.10
CA ALA A 587 43.35 -30.99 -2.72
C ALA A 587 42.65 -29.63 -2.52
N MET A 588 41.99 -29.44 -1.38
CA MET A 588 41.30 -28.18 -1.09
C MET A 588 42.27 -26.98 -1.15
N PRO A 589 41.92 -25.90 -1.87
CA PRO A 589 42.77 -24.74 -2.00
C PRO A 589 42.80 -23.94 -0.69
N THR A 590 43.90 -23.22 -0.46
CA THR A 590 43.91 -22.16 0.57
C THR A 590 42.87 -21.10 0.17
N PRO A 591 41.94 -20.71 1.07
CA PRO A 591 40.96 -19.67 0.78
C PRO A 591 41.63 -18.32 0.52
N VAL A 592 40.99 -17.48 -0.28
CA VAL A 592 41.37 -16.06 -0.43
C VAL A 592 40.38 -15.19 0.31
N PHE A 593 40.81 -14.62 1.43
CA PHE A 593 40.03 -13.67 2.24
C PHE A 593 39.98 -12.25 1.61
N PRO A 594 39.12 -11.33 2.10
CA PRO A 594 38.98 -9.98 1.54
C PRO A 594 40.30 -9.20 1.48
N PRO A 595 40.60 -8.48 0.37
CA PRO A 595 39.78 -8.37 -0.84
C PRO A 595 39.88 -9.63 -1.72
N TYR A 596 38.74 -10.25 -1.99
CA TYR A 596 38.62 -11.42 -2.87
C TYR A 596 39.21 -11.15 -4.27
N PRO A 597 39.69 -12.19 -4.98
CA PRO A 597 40.25 -12.03 -6.31
C PRO A 597 39.24 -11.37 -7.25
N PRO A 598 39.58 -10.21 -7.83
CA PRO A 598 38.62 -9.42 -8.55
C PRO A 598 38.32 -9.99 -9.94
N SER A 599 37.04 -10.19 -10.23
CA SER A 599 36.54 -10.04 -11.60
C SER A 599 36.29 -8.55 -11.90
N GLY A 600 37.35 -7.75 -11.89
CA GLY A 600 37.33 -6.30 -12.15
C GLY A 600 37.08 -5.40 -10.94
N VAL A 601 36.53 -4.21 -11.17
CA VAL A 601 36.21 -3.24 -10.09
C VAL A 601 34.96 -3.71 -9.34
N GLY A 602 34.96 -3.59 -8.01
CA GLY A 602 33.82 -3.92 -7.15
C GLY A 602 33.26 -2.72 -6.39
N VAL A 603 32.10 -2.89 -5.76
CA VAL A 603 31.43 -1.88 -4.91
C VAL A 603 30.95 -2.49 -3.59
N SER A 604 31.02 -1.73 -2.50
CA SER A 604 30.51 -2.13 -1.18
C SER A 604 30.09 -0.92 -0.35
N PRO A 605 28.91 -0.92 0.32
CA PRO A 605 27.87 -1.93 0.25
C PRO A 605 27.16 -1.97 -1.12
N THR A 606 26.45 -3.06 -1.41
CA THR A 606 25.66 -3.26 -2.64
C THR A 606 24.22 -2.76 -2.53
N ALA A 607 23.80 -2.26 -1.37
CA ALA A 607 22.55 -1.53 -1.17
C ALA A 607 22.73 -0.37 -0.18
N LEU A 608 21.92 0.68 -0.31
CA LEU A 608 21.83 1.82 0.61
C LEU A 608 20.36 2.16 0.89
N ALA A 609 20.00 2.34 2.16
CA ALA A 609 18.64 2.63 2.61
C ALA A 609 18.61 3.96 3.41
N PHE A 610 17.88 4.94 2.90
CA PHE A 610 17.91 6.33 3.39
C PHE A 610 16.77 6.71 4.36
N GLY A 611 15.98 5.73 4.81
CA GLY A 611 14.84 5.96 5.71
C GLY A 611 13.78 6.89 5.11
N SER A 612 13.13 7.69 5.96
CA SER A 612 12.12 8.67 5.53
C SER A 612 12.67 10.09 5.46
N VAL A 613 12.49 10.77 4.33
CA VAL A 613 12.93 12.15 4.10
C VAL A 613 11.76 12.96 3.52
N ALA A 614 11.57 14.20 3.98
CA ALA A 614 10.49 15.06 3.49
C ALA A 614 10.72 15.46 2.02
N THR A 615 9.67 15.50 1.19
CA THR A 615 9.84 15.85 -0.23
C THR A 615 10.33 17.28 -0.39
N GLY A 616 11.42 17.48 -1.12
CA GLY A 616 12.13 18.76 -1.25
C GLY A 616 13.21 19.01 -0.18
N ALA A 617 13.40 18.11 0.78
CA ALA A 617 14.58 18.05 1.62
C ALA A 617 15.62 17.07 1.05
N THR A 618 16.83 17.06 1.61
CA THR A 618 17.91 16.11 1.27
C THR A 618 18.36 15.42 2.55
N GLY A 619 18.36 14.09 2.57
CA GLY A 619 18.86 13.27 3.67
C GLY A 619 20.39 13.27 3.76
N ALA A 620 20.90 12.68 4.85
CA ALA A 620 22.35 12.50 5.02
C ALA A 620 22.96 11.67 3.88
N ALA A 621 24.22 11.93 3.57
CA ALA A 621 24.96 11.16 2.57
C ALA A 621 25.41 9.82 3.14
N GLN A 622 25.23 8.74 2.38
CA GLN A 622 25.77 7.41 2.69
C GLN A 622 26.85 7.04 1.67
N ALA A 623 27.89 6.32 2.12
CA ALA A 623 29.08 6.05 1.31
C ALA A 623 29.06 4.65 0.70
N VAL A 624 29.49 4.56 -0.57
CA VAL A 624 29.86 3.31 -1.25
C VAL A 624 31.36 3.36 -1.54
N THR A 625 32.11 2.39 -1.05
CA THR A 625 33.50 2.18 -1.45
C THR A 625 33.54 1.43 -2.79
N VAL A 626 34.24 2.00 -3.76
CA VAL A 626 34.55 1.36 -5.04
C VAL A 626 36.00 0.91 -4.99
N SER A 627 36.25 -0.38 -5.10
CA SER A 627 37.60 -0.96 -5.04
C SER A 627 38.03 -1.46 -6.42
N ASN A 628 39.30 -1.23 -6.77
CA ASN A 628 39.97 -1.90 -7.88
C ASN A 628 41.06 -2.81 -7.30
N PRO A 629 40.74 -4.08 -6.96
CA PRO A 629 41.72 -4.99 -6.39
C PRO A 629 42.67 -5.57 -7.46
N THR A 630 42.51 -5.21 -8.75
CA THR A 630 43.28 -5.81 -9.84
C THR A 630 44.71 -5.28 -9.86
N SER A 631 45.62 -6.00 -10.51
CA SER A 631 47.02 -5.60 -10.71
C SER A 631 47.23 -4.50 -11.77
N ALA A 632 46.15 -3.98 -12.37
CA ALA A 632 46.17 -2.90 -13.35
C ALA A 632 45.29 -1.73 -12.90
N ALA A 633 45.55 -0.52 -13.41
CA ALA A 633 44.68 0.63 -13.15
C ALA A 633 43.36 0.49 -13.94
N ALA A 634 42.23 0.65 -13.25
CA ALA A 634 40.90 0.55 -13.84
C ALA A 634 40.39 1.94 -14.24
N ALA A 635 40.23 2.19 -15.54
CA ALA A 635 39.64 3.43 -16.04
C ALA A 635 38.16 3.55 -15.62
N VAL A 636 37.76 4.71 -15.08
CA VAL A 636 36.38 5.02 -14.69
C VAL A 636 35.67 5.63 -15.89
N ALA A 637 34.70 4.90 -16.45
CA ALA A 637 33.92 5.34 -17.60
C ALA A 637 32.69 6.19 -17.21
N GLY A 638 32.21 6.06 -15.96
CA GLY A 638 31.16 6.93 -15.42
C GLY A 638 30.55 6.41 -14.12
N ILE A 639 30.07 7.34 -13.29
CA ILE A 639 29.36 7.07 -12.03
C ILE A 639 28.08 7.90 -12.04
N ALA A 640 26.92 7.25 -11.90
CA ALA A 640 25.62 7.90 -12.02
C ALA A 640 24.59 7.28 -11.05
N THR A 641 23.64 8.09 -10.60
CA THR A 641 22.48 7.66 -9.82
C THR A 641 21.19 7.85 -10.61
N THR A 642 20.16 7.08 -10.30
CA THR A 642 18.81 7.22 -10.87
C THR A 642 17.78 7.58 -9.80
N GLY A 643 16.63 8.10 -10.21
CA GLY A 643 15.54 8.46 -9.31
C GLY A 643 15.83 9.73 -8.51
N ASP A 644 15.44 9.72 -7.23
CA ASP A 644 15.59 10.85 -6.30
C ASP A 644 16.96 10.86 -5.57
N PHE A 645 17.97 10.23 -6.16
CA PHE A 645 19.29 10.06 -5.57
C PHE A 645 20.34 10.83 -6.37
N ALA A 646 21.24 11.51 -5.67
CA ALA A 646 22.39 12.21 -6.24
C ALA A 646 23.69 11.64 -5.68
N GLN A 647 24.82 11.81 -6.38
CA GLN A 647 26.13 11.35 -5.89
C GLN A 647 27.25 12.38 -6.06
N THR A 648 28.23 12.29 -5.17
CA THR A 648 29.57 12.88 -5.32
C THR A 648 30.61 11.78 -5.09
N ASN A 649 31.79 11.86 -5.70
CA ASN A 649 32.79 10.79 -5.57
C ASN A 649 34.24 11.27 -5.67
N THR A 650 35.16 10.42 -5.21
CA THR A 650 36.62 10.64 -5.24
C THR A 650 37.34 9.80 -6.31
N CYS A 651 36.61 9.15 -7.22
CA CYS A 651 37.15 8.09 -8.08
C CYS A 651 37.98 8.56 -9.30
N GLY A 652 37.97 9.85 -9.60
CA GLY A 652 38.75 10.42 -10.72
C GLY A 652 38.40 9.80 -12.08
N SER A 653 39.39 9.73 -12.97
CA SER A 653 39.27 9.05 -14.28
C SER A 653 39.84 7.63 -14.29
N SER A 654 40.55 7.22 -13.23
CA SER A 654 41.02 5.86 -13.04
C SER A 654 41.28 5.57 -11.57
N ILE A 655 40.97 4.34 -11.15
CA ILE A 655 41.30 3.80 -9.84
C ILE A 655 42.61 3.03 -9.99
N ALA A 656 43.60 3.31 -9.15
CA ALA A 656 44.91 2.64 -9.19
C ALA A 656 44.79 1.12 -8.95
N ALA A 657 45.80 0.35 -9.37
CA ALA A 657 45.91 -1.07 -9.04
C ALA A 657 45.98 -1.26 -7.52
N GLY A 658 45.16 -2.16 -6.95
CA GLY A 658 44.98 -2.33 -5.51
C GLY A 658 44.37 -1.10 -4.78
N GLY A 659 43.90 -0.09 -5.51
CA GLY A 659 43.37 1.16 -4.95
C GLY A 659 41.86 1.13 -4.73
N SER A 660 41.35 2.13 -4.01
CA SER A 660 39.92 2.37 -3.82
C SER A 660 39.57 3.85 -3.90
N CYS A 661 38.28 4.13 -4.00
CA CYS A 661 37.69 5.46 -3.90
C CYS A 661 36.28 5.36 -3.29
N THR A 662 35.64 6.49 -3.04
CA THR A 662 34.33 6.56 -2.37
C THR A 662 33.33 7.31 -3.22
N VAL A 663 32.08 6.84 -3.24
CA VAL A 663 30.90 7.50 -3.81
C VAL A 663 29.92 7.78 -2.68
N ASN A 664 29.75 9.06 -2.34
CA ASN A 664 28.76 9.52 -1.38
C ASN A 664 27.43 9.79 -2.10
N VAL A 665 26.39 9.04 -1.76
CA VAL A 665 25.04 9.14 -2.31
C VAL A 665 24.13 9.86 -1.33
N THR A 666 23.29 10.79 -1.80
CA THR A 666 22.24 11.46 -1.02
C THR A 666 20.86 11.17 -1.60
N PHE A 667 19.85 11.09 -0.74
CA PHE A 667 18.44 10.95 -1.13
C PHE A 667 17.69 12.27 -0.95
N ALA A 668 17.06 12.76 -2.01
CA ALA A 668 16.30 14.01 -2.03
C ALA A 668 14.92 13.79 -2.69
N PRO A 669 13.93 13.25 -1.94
CA PRO A 669 12.67 12.84 -2.53
C PRO A 669 11.91 13.98 -3.21
N THR A 670 11.41 13.73 -4.41
CA THR A 670 10.61 14.70 -5.19
C THR A 670 9.11 14.43 -5.12
N ALA A 671 8.72 13.23 -4.69
CA ALA A 671 7.33 12.84 -4.43
C ALA A 671 7.26 11.84 -3.27
N THR A 672 6.07 11.64 -2.73
CA THR A 672 5.83 10.78 -1.57
C THR A 672 5.79 9.28 -1.88
N GLY A 673 5.92 8.47 -0.83
CA GLY A 673 5.91 7.01 -0.89
C GLY A 673 7.31 6.43 -1.05
N SER A 674 7.41 5.12 -1.24
CA SER A 674 8.69 4.46 -1.50
C SER A 674 9.31 4.97 -2.81
N ARG A 675 10.60 5.29 -2.75
CA ARG A 675 11.42 5.80 -3.84
C ARG A 675 12.63 4.86 -3.95
N THR A 676 12.74 4.20 -5.09
CA THR A 676 13.89 3.35 -5.40
C THR A 676 14.75 4.00 -6.48
N GLY A 677 16.01 3.60 -6.50
CA GLY A 677 17.00 4.05 -7.46
C GLY A 677 18.15 3.06 -7.56
N THR A 678 19.14 3.43 -8.36
CA THR A 678 20.35 2.62 -8.54
C THR A 678 21.53 3.58 -8.65
N LEU A 679 22.59 3.31 -7.90
CA LEU A 679 23.92 3.85 -8.20
C LEU A 679 24.60 2.88 -9.17
N THR A 680 24.99 3.36 -10.34
CA THR A 680 25.74 2.62 -11.36
C THR A 680 27.18 3.13 -11.39
N VAL A 681 28.14 2.22 -11.26
CA VAL A 681 29.59 2.48 -11.30
C VAL A 681 30.19 1.70 -12.47
N ASN A 682 30.57 2.40 -13.53
CA ASN A 682 31.25 1.83 -14.70
C ASN A 682 32.76 2.06 -14.58
N ALA A 683 33.53 1.02 -14.28
CA ALA A 683 34.97 1.12 -14.12
C ALA A 683 35.70 -0.20 -14.46
N GLY A 684 36.87 -0.10 -15.07
CA GLY A 684 37.67 -1.27 -15.48
C GLY A 684 37.02 -2.14 -16.56
N GLY A 685 36.03 -1.61 -17.29
CA GLY A 685 35.20 -2.37 -18.23
C GLY A 685 34.03 -3.12 -17.59
N VAL A 686 33.83 -3.00 -16.27
CA VAL A 686 32.75 -3.64 -15.52
C VAL A 686 31.73 -2.59 -15.09
N THR A 687 30.44 -2.95 -15.16
CA THR A 687 29.33 -2.18 -14.62
C THR A 687 28.89 -2.81 -13.30
N ASN A 688 29.04 -2.07 -12.22
CA ASN A 688 28.50 -2.41 -10.90
C ASN A 688 27.21 -1.63 -10.63
N THR A 689 26.28 -2.22 -9.90
CA THR A 689 25.06 -1.55 -9.44
C THR A 689 24.87 -1.72 -7.95
N VAL A 690 24.48 -0.63 -7.28
CA VAL A 690 24.08 -0.58 -5.87
C VAL A 690 22.61 -0.18 -5.81
N ALA A 691 21.78 -0.98 -5.13
CA ALA A 691 20.36 -0.69 -4.96
C ALA A 691 20.17 0.49 -3.98
N LEU A 692 19.32 1.45 -4.31
CA LEU A 692 19.03 2.62 -3.47
C LEU A 692 17.55 2.62 -3.08
N SER A 693 17.25 2.83 -1.81
CA SER A 693 15.87 2.94 -1.30
C SER A 693 15.70 4.08 -0.30
N GLY A 694 14.50 4.65 -0.24
CA GLY A 694 14.11 5.68 0.72
C GLY A 694 12.62 6.00 0.58
N THR A 695 12.03 6.66 1.58
CA THR A 695 10.60 7.04 1.56
C THR A 695 10.47 8.55 1.54
N GLY A 696 9.76 9.09 0.54
CA GLY A 696 9.35 10.49 0.52
C GLY A 696 8.14 10.71 1.44
N THR A 697 8.21 11.66 2.36
CA THR A 697 7.07 12.09 3.19
C THR A 697 6.61 13.49 2.79
N ALA A 698 5.29 13.74 2.77
CA ALA A 698 4.79 15.05 2.33
C ALA A 698 5.09 16.11 3.41
N PRO A 699 5.69 17.26 3.08
CA PRO A 699 5.85 18.37 4.02
C PRO A 699 4.46 18.92 4.40
N GLY A 700 4.05 18.71 5.65
CA GLY A 700 2.72 19.08 6.15
C GLY A 700 1.96 17.92 6.80
N PRO A 701 0.67 18.09 7.14
CA PRO A 701 -0.13 17.07 7.81
C PRO A 701 -0.51 15.94 6.86
N VAL A 702 -0.70 14.72 7.38
CA VAL A 702 -1.15 13.55 6.61
C VAL A 702 -2.06 12.72 7.50
N LEU A 703 -3.31 12.46 7.09
CA LEU A 703 -4.24 11.65 7.87
C LEU A 703 -4.27 10.20 7.37
N GLY A 704 -3.76 9.27 8.17
CA GLY A 704 -4.05 7.84 8.00
C GLY A 704 -5.43 7.49 8.53
N ALA A 705 -6.10 6.51 7.92
CA ALA A 705 -7.39 5.98 8.37
C ALA A 705 -7.31 4.47 8.59
N ALA A 706 -7.62 4.00 9.80
CA ALA A 706 -7.52 2.61 10.20
C ALA A 706 -8.82 2.13 10.88
N PRO A 707 -9.49 1.06 10.39
CA PRO A 707 -9.20 0.36 9.14
C PRO A 707 -9.47 1.23 7.89
N GLY A 708 -8.79 0.93 6.78
CA GLY A 708 -8.97 1.64 5.50
C GLY A 708 -10.26 1.30 4.75
N SER A 709 -11.03 0.32 5.24
CA SER A 709 -12.36 -0.04 4.75
C SER A 709 -13.23 -0.61 5.89
N LEU A 710 -14.54 -0.43 5.80
CA LEU A 710 -15.53 -1.07 6.68
C LEU A 710 -16.46 -1.98 5.88
N SER A 711 -16.75 -3.18 6.38
CA SER A 711 -17.67 -4.13 5.75
C SER A 711 -18.76 -4.58 6.71
N PHE A 712 -20.02 -4.32 6.38
CA PHE A 712 -21.18 -4.60 7.22
C PHE A 712 -21.88 -5.89 6.83
N ALA A 713 -22.32 -6.65 7.84
CA ALA A 713 -23.02 -7.92 7.64
C ALA A 713 -24.32 -7.78 6.83
N GLY A 714 -24.74 -8.90 6.21
CA GLY A 714 -25.98 -8.99 5.43
C GLY A 714 -27.22 -8.57 6.25
N THR A 715 -27.79 -7.42 5.88
CA THR A 715 -28.83 -6.72 6.65
C THR A 715 -30.09 -6.59 5.81
N VAL A 716 -31.26 -6.88 6.40
CA VAL A 716 -32.55 -6.79 5.69
C VAL A 716 -32.82 -5.36 5.26
N VAL A 717 -33.28 -5.17 4.03
CA VAL A 717 -33.62 -3.83 3.48
C VAL A 717 -34.54 -3.07 4.44
N GLY A 718 -34.16 -1.85 4.80
CA GLY A 718 -34.85 -0.98 5.75
C GLY A 718 -34.47 -1.17 7.23
N SER A 719 -33.66 -2.18 7.57
CA SER A 719 -33.12 -2.39 8.93
C SER A 719 -31.71 -1.82 9.07
N ALA A 720 -31.31 -1.41 10.27
CA ALA A 720 -29.96 -0.94 10.56
C ALA A 720 -29.03 -2.08 11.00
N ALA A 721 -27.78 -2.08 10.51
CA ALA A 721 -26.71 -2.94 10.99
C ALA A 721 -26.06 -2.38 12.27
N ALA A 722 -25.25 -3.19 12.94
CA ALA A 722 -24.36 -2.70 13.99
C ALA A 722 -23.34 -1.70 13.41
N SER A 723 -23.17 -0.56 14.06
CA SER A 723 -22.20 0.47 13.65
C SER A 723 -20.76 0.00 13.82
N GLN A 724 -19.87 0.47 12.96
CA GLN A 724 -18.42 0.22 13.01
C GLN A 724 -17.66 1.55 13.07
N SER A 725 -16.37 1.53 13.39
CA SER A 725 -15.57 2.75 13.60
C SER A 725 -14.25 2.74 12.84
N VAL A 726 -13.82 3.94 12.44
CA VAL A 726 -12.53 4.25 11.82
C VAL A 726 -11.79 5.22 12.73
N THR A 727 -10.54 4.93 13.04
CA THR A 727 -9.62 5.86 13.69
C THR A 727 -8.82 6.61 12.62
N LEU A 728 -8.82 7.94 12.70
CA LEU A 728 -8.00 8.83 11.89
C LEU A 728 -6.79 9.27 12.71
N THR A 729 -5.58 9.15 12.18
CA THR A 729 -4.31 9.50 12.85
C THR A 729 -3.50 10.44 11.99
N ASN A 730 -2.97 11.52 12.55
CA ASN A 730 -2.08 12.43 11.81
C ASN A 730 -0.61 11.95 11.85
N SER A 731 -0.14 11.35 10.76
CA SER A 731 1.25 10.89 10.57
C SER A 731 2.14 11.88 9.80
N GLY A 732 1.63 13.08 9.51
CA GLY A 732 2.40 14.13 8.83
C GLY A 732 3.36 14.89 9.74
N THR A 733 4.01 15.92 9.21
CA THR A 733 5.01 16.73 9.92
C THR A 733 4.44 18.00 10.57
N SER A 734 3.13 18.22 10.52
CA SER A 734 2.45 19.34 11.18
C SER A 734 0.98 19.03 11.49
N THR A 735 0.32 19.87 12.28
CA THR A 735 -1.07 19.68 12.77
C THR A 735 -2.11 19.66 11.64
N ALA A 736 -2.93 18.59 11.62
CA ALA A 736 -4.08 18.47 10.74
C ALA A 736 -5.33 19.13 11.36
N THR A 737 -6.19 19.68 10.52
CA THR A 737 -7.47 20.31 10.89
C THR A 737 -8.54 19.82 9.92
N VAL A 738 -9.48 19.03 10.44
CA VAL A 738 -10.61 18.45 9.71
C VAL A 738 -11.69 19.51 9.53
N SER A 739 -12.09 19.74 8.27
CA SER A 739 -13.11 20.71 7.87
C SER A 739 -14.47 20.07 7.59
N SER A 740 -14.53 18.79 7.22
CA SER A 740 -15.79 18.05 7.07
C SER A 740 -15.60 16.53 7.09
N VAL A 741 -16.64 15.81 7.50
CA VAL A 741 -16.73 14.34 7.42
C VAL A 741 -18.10 13.98 6.82
N ALA A 742 -18.14 13.13 5.80
CA ALA A 742 -19.37 12.76 5.09
C ALA A 742 -19.36 11.31 4.61
N THR A 743 -20.53 10.70 4.42
CA THR A 743 -20.68 9.35 3.85
C THR A 743 -21.56 9.37 2.61
N THR A 744 -21.39 8.37 1.73
CA THR A 744 -22.23 8.16 0.53
C THR A 744 -22.93 6.80 0.58
N GLY A 745 -24.00 6.65 -0.21
CA GLY A 745 -24.78 5.41 -0.29
C GLY A 745 -25.70 5.20 0.92
N ASP A 746 -25.83 3.95 1.34
CA ASP A 746 -26.71 3.52 2.44
C ASP A 746 -26.05 3.68 3.84
N PHE A 747 -25.09 4.58 3.96
CA PHE A 747 -24.21 4.73 5.13
C PHE A 747 -24.33 6.12 5.77
N SER A 748 -24.29 6.17 7.10
CA SER A 748 -24.32 7.40 7.92
C SER A 748 -23.07 7.51 8.81
N GLN A 749 -22.74 8.69 9.34
CA GLN A 749 -21.60 8.86 10.24
C GLN A 749 -21.85 9.81 11.42
N HIS A 750 -21.09 9.60 12.50
CA HIS A 750 -20.93 10.51 13.63
C HIS A 750 -19.45 10.53 14.07
N ASN A 751 -18.92 11.70 14.47
CA ASN A 751 -17.50 11.83 14.86
C ASN A 751 -17.24 13.01 15.79
N THR A 752 -16.03 13.05 16.36
CA THR A 752 -15.51 14.14 17.22
C THR A 752 -14.27 14.83 16.63
N CYS A 753 -14.01 14.65 15.34
CA CYS A 753 -12.75 15.04 14.70
C CYS A 753 -12.71 16.55 14.39
N ALA A 754 -11.75 17.26 15.00
CA ALA A 754 -11.52 18.70 14.79
C ALA A 754 -10.07 18.99 14.39
N SER A 755 -9.15 19.09 15.35
CA SER A 755 -7.72 19.31 15.08
C SER A 755 -6.89 18.19 15.70
N LEU A 756 -5.91 17.69 14.96
CA LEU A 756 -5.06 16.55 15.29
C LEU A 756 -3.59 16.98 15.20
N ALA A 757 -2.92 17.08 16.35
CA ALA A 757 -1.47 17.24 16.40
C ALA A 757 -0.77 16.05 15.73
N VAL A 758 0.53 16.19 15.40
CA VAL A 758 1.34 15.08 14.90
C VAL A 758 1.31 13.91 15.90
N GLY A 759 1.01 12.71 15.43
CA GLY A 759 0.82 11.50 16.25
C GLY A 759 -0.57 11.38 16.91
N ALA A 760 -1.42 12.40 16.88
CA ALA A 760 -2.74 12.36 17.52
C ALA A 760 -3.82 11.73 16.62
N SER A 761 -4.88 11.21 17.25
CA SER A 761 -5.98 10.51 16.57
C SER A 761 -7.38 10.93 17.04
N CYS A 762 -8.39 10.68 16.21
CA CYS A 762 -9.83 10.77 16.54
C CYS A 762 -10.61 9.62 15.89
N THR A 763 -11.87 9.41 16.26
CA THR A 763 -12.71 8.32 15.74
C THR A 763 -13.95 8.83 14.99
N VAL A 764 -14.26 8.18 13.87
CA VAL A 764 -15.51 8.31 13.11
C VAL A 764 -16.28 7.00 13.22
N THR A 765 -17.51 7.04 13.74
CA THR A 765 -18.43 5.90 13.78
C THR A 765 -19.35 5.96 12.56
N VAL A 766 -19.52 4.84 11.85
CA VAL A 766 -20.30 4.68 10.63
C VAL A 766 -21.43 3.67 10.87
N GLY A 767 -22.65 3.98 10.43
CA GLY A 767 -23.80 3.08 10.40
C GLY A 767 -24.16 2.68 8.97
N PHE A 768 -24.90 1.57 8.81
CA PHE A 768 -25.37 1.04 7.52
C PHE A 768 -26.85 0.62 7.60
N THR A 769 -27.67 1.08 6.65
CA THR A 769 -29.11 0.75 6.56
C THR A 769 -29.47 0.54 5.08
N PRO A 770 -29.41 -0.70 4.55
CA PRO A 770 -29.59 -0.96 3.13
C PRO A 770 -30.98 -0.55 2.61
N THR A 771 -31.04 0.12 1.47
CA THR A 771 -32.28 0.59 0.82
C THR A 771 -32.77 -0.32 -0.31
N ALA A 772 -31.92 -1.23 -0.78
CA ALA A 772 -32.21 -2.27 -1.77
C ALA A 772 -31.35 -3.52 -1.51
N GLY A 773 -31.70 -4.66 -2.10
CA GLY A 773 -30.93 -5.89 -1.98
C GLY A 773 -29.60 -5.88 -2.77
N GLY A 774 -28.78 -6.90 -2.53
CA GLY A 774 -27.47 -7.07 -3.16
C GLY A 774 -26.38 -6.20 -2.54
N SER A 775 -25.22 -6.13 -3.20
CA SER A 775 -24.07 -5.38 -2.69
C SER A 775 -24.34 -3.87 -2.70
N ARG A 776 -24.02 -3.23 -1.57
CA ARG A 776 -24.19 -1.81 -1.30
C ARG A 776 -22.82 -1.22 -0.98
N THR A 777 -22.38 -0.26 -1.79
CA THR A 777 -21.08 0.39 -1.64
C THR A 777 -21.24 1.86 -1.31
N GLY A 778 -20.27 2.40 -0.59
CA GLY A 778 -20.21 3.80 -0.19
C GLY A 778 -18.78 4.21 0.12
N THR A 779 -18.62 5.46 0.54
CA THR A 779 -17.32 6.02 0.91
C THR A 779 -17.52 6.97 2.07
N LEU A 780 -16.72 6.81 3.11
CA LEU A 780 -16.51 7.82 4.15
C LEU A 780 -15.41 8.76 3.65
N THR A 781 -15.70 10.06 3.60
CA THR A 781 -14.83 11.10 3.05
C THR A 781 -14.55 12.14 4.14
N VAL A 782 -13.27 12.36 4.45
CA VAL A 782 -12.77 13.29 5.46
C VAL A 782 -11.97 14.40 4.79
N THR A 783 -12.53 15.60 4.73
CA THR A 783 -11.82 16.78 4.21
C THR A 783 -11.08 17.46 5.36
N SER A 784 -9.82 17.81 5.16
CA SER A 784 -8.94 18.51 6.10
C SER A 784 -7.95 19.43 5.37
N ASN A 785 -7.04 20.07 6.11
CA ASN A 785 -5.83 20.71 5.56
C ASN A 785 -4.67 19.73 5.30
N ALA A 786 -4.85 18.41 5.50
CA ALA A 786 -3.79 17.44 5.27
C ALA A 786 -3.47 17.28 3.78
N ASN A 787 -2.23 16.93 3.47
CA ASN A 787 -1.73 16.78 2.11
C ASN A 787 -2.43 15.67 1.31
N ASN A 788 -3.04 14.71 2.00
CA ASN A 788 -3.87 13.65 1.42
C ASN A 788 -5.38 13.89 1.62
N SER A 789 -5.79 15.16 1.71
CA SER A 789 -7.19 15.57 1.80
C SER A 789 -7.87 15.60 0.42
N PRO A 790 -9.09 15.06 0.27
CA PRO A 790 -9.85 14.35 1.29
C PRO A 790 -9.36 12.91 1.49
N THR A 791 -9.23 12.50 2.75
CA THR A 791 -8.91 11.12 3.13
C THR A 791 -10.18 10.27 3.05
N THR A 792 -10.13 9.12 2.36
CA THR A 792 -11.32 8.29 2.11
C THR A 792 -11.19 6.87 2.66
N VAL A 793 -12.28 6.33 3.18
CA VAL A 793 -12.44 4.93 3.59
C VAL A 793 -13.56 4.28 2.79
N ALA A 794 -13.30 3.11 2.21
CA ALA A 794 -14.29 2.36 1.45
C ALA A 794 -15.33 1.70 2.38
N LEU A 795 -16.61 1.77 2.03
CA LEU A 795 -17.70 1.18 2.81
C LEU A 795 -18.41 0.13 1.96
N THR A 796 -18.59 -1.07 2.50
CA THR A 796 -19.33 -2.17 1.86
C THR A 796 -20.36 -2.77 2.80
N GLY A 797 -21.46 -3.26 2.27
CA GLY A 797 -22.44 -4.06 2.99
C GLY A 797 -23.37 -4.75 2.00
N THR A 798 -24.20 -5.67 2.48
CA THR A 798 -25.16 -6.38 1.62
C THR A 798 -26.58 -6.18 2.13
N GLY A 799 -27.46 -5.70 1.26
CA GLY A 799 -28.90 -5.69 1.50
C GLY A 799 -29.49 -7.07 1.23
N ILE A 800 -30.34 -7.55 2.13
CA ILE A 800 -31.09 -8.80 1.99
C ILE A 800 -32.53 -8.46 1.57
N ASP A 801 -32.95 -8.96 0.41
CA ASP A 801 -34.30 -8.81 -0.16
C ASP A 801 -34.92 -10.16 -0.59
N SER A 802 -36.12 -10.14 -1.19
CA SER A 802 -36.87 -11.35 -1.60
C SER A 802 -36.24 -12.18 -2.74
N SER A 803 -35.16 -11.69 -3.34
CA SER A 803 -34.34 -12.40 -4.34
C SER A 803 -33.05 -12.97 -3.76
N THR A 804 -32.68 -12.56 -2.54
CA THR A 804 -31.48 -13.05 -1.85
C THR A 804 -31.71 -14.46 -1.33
N ASP A 805 -30.87 -15.41 -1.73
CA ASP A 805 -30.83 -16.73 -1.11
C ASP A 805 -30.07 -16.65 0.23
N LEU A 806 -30.72 -17.10 1.29
CA LEU A 806 -30.22 -17.14 2.66
C LEU A 806 -29.50 -18.45 2.99
N ALA A 807 -29.68 -19.49 2.17
CA ALA A 807 -29.11 -20.82 2.41
C ALA A 807 -27.72 -20.98 1.77
N LEU A 808 -27.41 -20.22 0.73
CA LEU A 808 -26.12 -20.27 0.05
C LEU A 808 -24.94 -20.11 1.02
N GLY A 809 -24.00 -21.07 0.95
CA GLY A 809 -22.83 -21.19 1.82
C GLY A 809 -23.12 -21.53 3.29
N GLN A 810 -24.38 -21.77 3.67
CA GLN A 810 -24.73 -22.07 5.06
C GLN A 810 -24.54 -23.55 5.43
N PRO A 811 -24.29 -23.87 6.72
CA PRO A 811 -24.20 -25.26 7.18
C PRO A 811 -25.49 -26.05 6.93
N ALA A 812 -25.34 -27.19 6.26
CA ALA A 812 -26.43 -28.10 5.96
C ALA A 812 -26.21 -29.48 6.61
N THR A 813 -27.29 -30.10 7.09
CA THR A 813 -27.28 -31.44 7.70
C THR A 813 -28.44 -32.28 7.19
N ALA A 814 -28.34 -33.61 7.28
CA ALA A 814 -29.35 -34.53 6.80
C ALA A 814 -29.48 -35.76 7.69
N SER A 815 -30.57 -36.52 7.52
CA SER A 815 -30.80 -37.80 8.20
C SER A 815 -29.80 -38.89 7.79
N SER A 816 -29.26 -38.83 6.58
CA SER A 816 -28.20 -39.71 6.07
C SER A 816 -27.56 -39.11 4.82
N SER A 817 -26.43 -39.68 4.38
CA SER A 817 -25.79 -39.38 3.09
C SER A 817 -25.23 -40.65 2.46
N ASN A 818 -25.21 -40.74 1.13
CA ASN A 818 -24.63 -41.85 0.38
C ASN A 818 -23.26 -41.45 -0.21
N GLY A 819 -22.17 -42.03 0.31
CA GLY A 819 -20.81 -41.74 -0.18
C GLY A 819 -20.46 -40.25 -0.13
N SER A 820 -19.99 -39.71 -1.26
CA SER A 820 -19.62 -38.30 -1.44
C SER A 820 -20.79 -37.33 -1.62
N TYR A 821 -22.04 -37.82 -1.69
CA TYR A 821 -23.24 -36.99 -1.88
C TYR A 821 -23.73 -36.43 -0.54
N THR A 822 -22.90 -35.59 0.07
CA THR A 822 -23.09 -35.04 1.43
C THR A 822 -24.11 -33.89 1.44
N PRO A 823 -24.73 -33.57 2.60
CA PRO A 823 -25.67 -32.44 2.69
C PRO A 823 -25.04 -31.07 2.40
N ALA A 824 -23.71 -30.91 2.48
CA ALA A 824 -23.04 -29.65 2.12
C ALA A 824 -23.27 -29.25 0.64
N ASN A 825 -23.54 -30.23 -0.22
CA ASN A 825 -23.87 -30.05 -1.63
C ASN A 825 -25.24 -29.36 -1.86
N LEU A 826 -26.02 -29.10 -0.80
CA LEU A 826 -27.32 -28.41 -0.88
C LEU A 826 -27.20 -26.88 -0.85
N THR A 827 -26.03 -26.37 -0.48
CA THR A 827 -25.80 -24.93 -0.23
C THR A 827 -24.53 -24.43 -0.93
N ASP A 828 -23.95 -25.22 -1.84
CA ASP A 828 -22.80 -24.81 -2.64
C ASP A 828 -23.23 -24.02 -3.91
N THR A 829 -22.29 -23.78 -4.82
CA THR A 829 -22.55 -23.05 -6.09
C THR A 829 -22.45 -23.95 -7.34
N ASP A 830 -22.21 -25.25 -7.18
CA ASP A 830 -22.04 -26.21 -8.25
C ASP A 830 -23.37 -26.96 -8.50
N PRO A 831 -24.15 -26.58 -9.53
CA PRO A 831 -25.42 -27.23 -9.81
C PRO A 831 -25.28 -28.70 -10.25
N SER A 832 -24.06 -29.21 -10.46
CA SER A 832 -23.79 -30.63 -10.77
C SER A 832 -23.51 -31.49 -9.53
N SER A 833 -23.20 -30.88 -8.39
CA SER A 833 -23.16 -31.56 -7.09
C SER A 833 -24.59 -31.92 -6.63
N TYR A 834 -24.74 -32.87 -5.72
CA TYR A 834 -26.02 -33.14 -5.05
C TYR A 834 -25.84 -33.91 -3.74
N TRP A 835 -26.80 -33.76 -2.83
CA TRP A 835 -27.00 -34.64 -1.68
C TRP A 835 -27.84 -35.85 -2.08
N GLU A 836 -27.51 -37.03 -1.57
CA GLU A 836 -28.31 -38.26 -1.71
C GLU A 836 -28.46 -38.95 -0.36
N SER A 837 -29.70 -39.25 0.04
CA SER A 837 -29.97 -40.03 1.25
C SER A 837 -29.69 -41.53 1.08
N ALA A 838 -29.62 -42.29 2.18
CA ALA A 838 -29.56 -43.75 2.13
C ALA A 838 -30.75 -44.38 1.38
N ASN A 839 -30.45 -45.26 0.42
CA ASN A 839 -31.43 -45.92 -0.44
C ASN A 839 -32.46 -46.76 0.34
N GLY A 840 -33.72 -46.69 -0.07
CA GLY A 840 -34.83 -47.52 0.43
C GLY A 840 -35.44 -47.09 1.76
N ASN A 841 -34.92 -46.05 2.41
CA ASN A 841 -35.21 -45.72 3.82
C ASN A 841 -36.05 -44.45 4.00
N PHE A 842 -37.10 -44.23 3.21
CA PHE A 842 -38.00 -43.08 3.43
C PHE A 842 -38.79 -43.20 4.75
N PRO A 843 -39.06 -42.10 5.48
CA PRO A 843 -38.71 -40.71 5.14
C PRO A 843 -37.24 -40.36 5.40
N GLN A 844 -36.73 -39.42 4.59
CA GLN A 844 -35.39 -38.85 4.73
C GLN A 844 -35.53 -37.31 4.72
N TRP A 845 -34.67 -36.62 5.45
CA TRP A 845 -34.71 -35.16 5.54
C TRP A 845 -33.33 -34.53 5.33
N ALA A 846 -33.34 -33.30 4.82
CA ALA A 846 -32.20 -32.41 4.81
C ALA A 846 -32.61 -31.03 5.34
N GLN A 847 -31.69 -30.30 5.96
CA GLN A 847 -31.94 -28.98 6.51
C GLN A 847 -30.74 -28.05 6.37
N VAL A 848 -31.01 -26.75 6.44
CA VAL A 848 -30.01 -25.68 6.48
C VAL A 848 -30.18 -24.83 7.73
N ASP A 849 -29.07 -24.40 8.35
CA ASP A 849 -29.05 -23.38 9.42
C ASP A 849 -28.76 -21.99 8.82
N LEU A 850 -29.74 -21.10 8.82
CA LEU A 850 -29.63 -19.72 8.30
C LEU A 850 -28.83 -18.77 9.24
N GLY A 851 -28.15 -19.32 10.25
CA GLY A 851 -27.29 -18.66 11.24
C GLY A 851 -28.05 -17.88 12.33
N GLN A 852 -29.22 -17.34 11.99
CA GLN A 852 -30.09 -16.58 12.88
C GLN A 852 -31.56 -16.71 12.47
N ASN A 853 -32.48 -16.25 13.31
CA ASN A 853 -33.90 -16.16 12.94
C ASN A 853 -34.08 -15.21 11.76
N ARG A 854 -34.66 -15.70 10.66
CA ARG A 854 -35.01 -14.95 9.44
C ARG A 854 -36.51 -15.09 9.17
N SER A 855 -37.13 -14.05 8.61
CA SER A 855 -38.49 -14.14 8.06
C SER A 855 -38.40 -14.64 6.62
N ILE A 856 -38.94 -15.84 6.35
CA ILE A 856 -38.82 -16.57 5.08
C ILE A 856 -40.19 -16.81 4.44
N GLY A 857 -40.26 -16.85 3.10
CA GLY A 857 -41.53 -16.89 2.36
C GLY A 857 -41.55 -17.73 1.08
N LYS A 858 -40.41 -18.30 0.66
CA LYS A 858 -40.35 -19.37 -0.34
C LYS A 858 -39.05 -20.16 -0.19
N VAL A 859 -39.07 -21.40 -0.68
CA VAL A 859 -37.86 -22.17 -0.98
C VAL A 859 -37.81 -22.54 -2.45
N ALA A 860 -36.62 -22.76 -2.99
CA ALA A 860 -36.43 -23.43 -4.27
C ALA A 860 -35.59 -24.69 -4.07
N LEU A 861 -36.05 -25.79 -4.63
CA LEU A 861 -35.38 -27.09 -4.65
C LEU A 861 -34.94 -27.40 -6.07
N ARG A 862 -33.77 -28.01 -6.24
CA ARG A 862 -33.28 -28.46 -7.56
C ARG A 862 -32.74 -29.88 -7.58
N LEU A 863 -32.70 -30.46 -8.77
CA LEU A 863 -31.85 -31.61 -9.11
C LEU A 863 -30.81 -31.17 -10.16
N PRO A 864 -29.71 -31.93 -10.36
CA PRO A 864 -28.70 -31.57 -11.35
C PRO A 864 -29.27 -31.32 -12.77
N PRO A 865 -28.79 -30.29 -13.51
CA PRO A 865 -29.44 -29.74 -14.70
C PRO A 865 -29.11 -30.50 -16.01
N ALA A 866 -28.93 -31.82 -15.95
CA ALA A 866 -28.62 -32.65 -17.12
C ALA A 866 -29.81 -33.52 -17.54
N THR A 867 -29.96 -33.78 -18.85
CA THR A 867 -30.96 -34.73 -19.39
C THR A 867 -30.75 -36.18 -18.95
N ALA A 868 -29.63 -36.49 -18.28
CA ALA A 868 -29.40 -37.75 -17.58
C ALA A 868 -30.37 -37.94 -16.38
N TRP A 869 -30.90 -36.86 -15.82
CA TRP A 869 -31.90 -36.89 -14.76
C TRP A 869 -33.31 -36.87 -15.36
N ALA A 870 -33.89 -38.04 -15.58
CA ALA A 870 -35.26 -38.19 -16.05
C ALA A 870 -36.27 -37.52 -15.11
N ALA A 871 -37.38 -37.02 -15.70
CA ALA A 871 -38.46 -36.38 -14.99
C ALA A 871 -39.05 -37.29 -13.90
N ARG A 872 -39.29 -36.73 -12.71
CA ARG A 872 -39.68 -37.47 -11.51
C ARG A 872 -40.50 -36.62 -10.56
N THR A 873 -41.20 -37.28 -9.65
CA THR A 873 -41.90 -36.63 -8.53
C THR A 873 -41.23 -36.99 -7.22
N GLU A 874 -40.83 -35.98 -6.45
CA GLU A 874 -40.47 -36.16 -5.03
C GLU A 874 -41.62 -35.68 -4.15
N THR A 875 -42.05 -36.53 -3.22
CA THR A 875 -43.14 -36.24 -2.28
C THR A 875 -42.53 -35.75 -0.98
N LEU A 876 -42.75 -34.48 -0.63
CA LEU A 876 -42.05 -33.82 0.47
C LEU A 876 -42.91 -32.77 1.18
N SER A 877 -42.53 -32.47 2.43
CA SER A 877 -43.00 -31.32 3.21
C SER A 877 -41.86 -30.37 3.54
N VAL A 878 -42.20 -29.10 3.81
CA VAL A 878 -41.26 -28.07 4.28
C VAL A 878 -41.58 -27.75 5.73
N LEU A 879 -40.57 -27.77 6.60
CA LEU A 879 -40.67 -27.50 8.04
C LEU A 879 -39.70 -26.39 8.47
N GLY A 880 -40.07 -25.66 9.52
CA GLY A 880 -39.25 -24.60 10.11
C GLY A 880 -39.03 -24.80 11.61
N SER A 881 -37.89 -24.33 12.11
CA SER A 881 -37.58 -24.26 13.54
C SER A 881 -36.75 -23.00 13.85
N THR A 882 -36.89 -22.45 15.05
CA THR A 882 -36.00 -21.40 15.57
C THR A 882 -34.88 -21.95 16.47
N ASP A 883 -34.97 -23.21 16.91
CA ASP A 883 -34.04 -23.83 17.88
C ASP A 883 -33.29 -25.06 17.34
N GLY A 884 -33.69 -25.60 16.18
CA GLY A 884 -33.03 -26.73 15.52
C GLY A 884 -33.49 -28.10 16.01
N THR A 885 -34.45 -28.14 16.94
CA THR A 885 -35.00 -29.36 17.57
C THR A 885 -36.51 -29.48 17.38
N ASN A 886 -37.26 -28.40 17.63
CA ASN A 886 -38.72 -28.35 17.51
C ASN A 886 -39.10 -27.82 16.13
N PHE A 887 -39.62 -28.68 15.25
CA PHE A 887 -40.02 -28.32 13.89
C PHE A 887 -41.54 -28.25 13.73
N SER A 888 -42.03 -27.19 13.09
CA SER A 888 -43.41 -27.04 12.67
C SER A 888 -43.52 -27.14 11.14
N THR A 889 -44.63 -27.69 10.65
CA THR A 889 -44.90 -27.79 9.20
C THR A 889 -45.25 -26.41 8.64
N ILE A 890 -44.43 -25.91 7.71
CA ILE A 890 -44.72 -24.70 6.93
C ILE A 890 -45.58 -25.07 5.72
N VAL A 891 -45.22 -26.15 5.02
CA VAL A 891 -45.94 -26.67 3.85
C VAL A 891 -46.16 -28.17 4.03
N GLY A 892 -47.43 -28.60 3.92
CA GLY A 892 -47.83 -29.99 4.05
C GLY A 892 -47.25 -30.90 2.96
N SER A 893 -47.17 -32.21 3.23
CA SER A 893 -46.55 -33.15 2.30
C SER A 893 -47.36 -33.28 1.00
N THR A 894 -46.69 -33.08 -0.14
CA THR A 894 -47.28 -33.28 -1.47
C THR A 894 -46.21 -33.65 -2.50
N GLY A 895 -46.62 -34.19 -3.64
CA GLY A 895 -45.74 -34.53 -4.77
C GLY A 895 -45.38 -33.30 -5.61
N TYR A 896 -44.08 -33.06 -5.78
CA TYR A 896 -43.54 -32.01 -6.65
C TYR A 896 -42.80 -32.64 -7.84
N ASN A 897 -43.16 -32.22 -9.05
CA ASN A 897 -42.58 -32.70 -10.29
C ASN A 897 -41.31 -31.92 -10.65
N PHE A 898 -40.18 -32.61 -10.74
CA PHE A 898 -38.91 -32.13 -11.27
C PHE A 898 -38.76 -32.68 -12.69
N ASP A 899 -38.65 -31.81 -13.69
CA ASP A 899 -38.53 -32.19 -15.10
C ASP A 899 -37.50 -31.28 -15.78
N PRO A 900 -36.43 -31.83 -16.39
CA PRO A 900 -35.38 -31.03 -17.02
C PRO A 900 -35.91 -30.20 -18.19
N ASN A 901 -37.03 -30.59 -18.82
CA ASN A 901 -37.58 -29.93 -20.01
C ASN A 901 -38.55 -28.80 -19.66
N SER A 902 -39.42 -28.98 -18.67
CA SER A 902 -40.50 -28.02 -18.36
C SER A 902 -40.19 -27.06 -17.22
N ASN A 903 -39.36 -27.45 -16.25
CA ASN A 903 -38.95 -26.57 -15.15
C ASN A 903 -37.45 -26.59 -14.84
N ASN A 904 -36.62 -27.13 -15.75
CA ASN A 904 -35.17 -27.25 -15.57
C ASN A 904 -34.82 -27.90 -14.21
N ASN A 905 -35.52 -29.00 -13.87
CA ASN A 905 -35.37 -29.69 -12.59
C ASN A 905 -35.46 -28.75 -11.37
N THR A 906 -36.28 -27.70 -11.42
CA THR A 906 -36.40 -26.68 -10.36
C THR A 906 -37.85 -26.55 -9.89
N VAL A 907 -38.06 -26.66 -8.58
CA VAL A 907 -39.37 -26.50 -7.93
C VAL A 907 -39.30 -25.34 -6.94
N THR A 908 -40.15 -24.32 -7.10
CA THR A 908 -40.28 -23.22 -6.13
C THR A 908 -41.56 -23.40 -5.32
N ILE A 909 -41.43 -23.37 -3.99
CA ILE A 909 -42.53 -23.57 -3.04
C ILE A 909 -42.74 -22.27 -2.24
N PRO A 910 -43.73 -21.43 -2.58
CA PRO A 910 -44.07 -20.23 -1.82
C PRO A 910 -44.95 -20.55 -0.60
N PHE A 911 -44.82 -19.75 0.46
CA PHE A 911 -45.63 -19.86 1.69
C PHE A 911 -45.77 -18.50 2.39
N GLY A 912 -46.66 -18.43 3.38
CA GLY A 912 -46.84 -17.23 4.21
C GLY A 912 -45.61 -16.92 5.06
N ALA A 913 -45.41 -15.64 5.38
CA ALA A 913 -44.24 -15.17 6.13
C ALA A 913 -44.06 -15.95 7.44
N THR A 914 -42.94 -16.69 7.54
CA THR A 914 -42.64 -17.59 8.65
C THR A 914 -41.27 -17.26 9.22
N THR A 915 -41.15 -17.16 10.54
CA THR A 915 -39.83 -16.99 11.19
C THR A 915 -39.18 -18.34 11.42
N ALA A 916 -38.00 -18.56 10.83
CA ALA A 916 -37.19 -19.76 11.05
C ALA A 916 -35.69 -19.41 11.08
N ARG A 917 -34.92 -20.19 11.83
CA ARG A 917 -33.46 -20.26 11.70
C ARG A 917 -33.06 -21.52 10.95
N TYR A 918 -33.70 -22.64 11.26
CA TYR A 918 -33.48 -23.92 10.59
C TYR A 918 -34.65 -24.22 9.69
N LEU A 919 -34.40 -24.46 8.41
CA LEU A 919 -35.40 -24.93 7.46
C LEU A 919 -35.07 -26.36 7.02
N ARG A 920 -36.05 -27.26 7.13
CA ARG A 920 -35.92 -28.69 6.83
C ARG A 920 -36.90 -29.10 5.74
N VAL A 921 -36.41 -29.83 4.74
CA VAL A 921 -37.22 -30.54 3.74
C VAL A 921 -37.25 -32.01 4.12
N ASN A 922 -38.45 -32.58 4.22
CA ASN A 922 -38.67 -33.97 4.63
C ASN A 922 -39.38 -34.74 3.51
N VAL A 923 -38.64 -35.64 2.86
CA VAL A 923 -39.05 -36.41 1.69
C VAL A 923 -39.57 -37.78 2.12
N THR A 924 -40.76 -38.16 1.62
CA THR A 924 -41.43 -39.43 1.89
C THR A 924 -41.45 -40.39 0.69
N GLY A 925 -40.98 -39.96 -0.49
CA GLY A 925 -40.80 -40.84 -1.64
C GLY A 925 -40.31 -40.11 -2.89
N ASN A 926 -39.62 -40.82 -3.78
CA ASN A 926 -39.10 -40.34 -5.06
C ASN A 926 -39.45 -41.36 -6.15
N THR A 927 -39.96 -40.92 -7.32
CA THR A 927 -40.27 -41.83 -8.44
C THR A 927 -39.10 -42.09 -9.37
N GLY A 928 -38.01 -41.31 -9.29
CA GLY A 928 -36.83 -41.44 -10.16
C GLY A 928 -35.73 -42.33 -9.59
N TRP A 929 -35.62 -42.43 -8.27
CA TRP A 929 -34.61 -43.24 -7.58
C TRP A 929 -35.07 -43.65 -6.17
N ALA A 930 -34.37 -44.57 -5.52
CA ALA A 930 -34.73 -45.09 -4.19
C ALA A 930 -34.30 -44.20 -3.01
N ALA A 931 -33.89 -42.95 -3.27
CA ALA A 931 -33.42 -41.98 -2.27
C ALA A 931 -34.02 -40.59 -2.51
N ALA A 932 -33.99 -39.74 -1.48
CA ALA A 932 -34.16 -38.30 -1.63
C ALA A 932 -32.89 -37.71 -2.24
N GLN A 933 -33.02 -36.82 -3.22
CA GLN A 933 -31.89 -36.22 -3.93
C GLN A 933 -32.17 -34.73 -4.16
N PHE A 934 -31.22 -33.83 -3.86
CA PHE A 934 -31.29 -32.42 -4.27
C PHE A 934 -29.88 -31.84 -4.50
N SER A 935 -29.75 -30.93 -5.47
CA SER A 935 -28.54 -30.13 -5.74
C SER A 935 -28.60 -28.70 -5.20
N ASP A 936 -29.73 -28.28 -4.65
CA ASP A 936 -29.93 -26.93 -4.10
C ASP A 936 -31.11 -26.94 -3.12
N LEU A 937 -30.96 -26.30 -1.97
CA LEU A 937 -32.00 -25.93 -1.00
C LEU A 937 -31.97 -24.41 -0.74
N ALA A 938 -32.20 -23.61 -1.77
CA ALA A 938 -32.28 -22.16 -1.67
C ALA A 938 -33.49 -21.69 -0.83
N VAL A 939 -33.29 -20.72 0.07
CA VAL A 939 -34.29 -20.19 1.01
C VAL A 939 -34.36 -18.67 0.92
N TYR A 940 -35.54 -18.10 0.67
CA TYR A 940 -35.68 -16.67 0.39
C TYR A 940 -36.57 -15.93 1.42
N PRO A 941 -36.27 -14.65 1.72
CA PRO A 941 -37.04 -13.84 2.66
C PRO A 941 -38.52 -13.68 2.30
N ALA A 942 -39.37 -13.62 3.32
CA ALA A 942 -40.77 -13.25 3.15
C ALA A 942 -40.92 -11.74 3.00
N GLY A 943 -41.17 -11.29 1.77
CA GLY A 943 -41.69 -9.94 1.54
C GLY A 943 -40.64 -8.82 1.63
N GLY A 944 -39.53 -8.95 0.91
CA GLY A 944 -38.94 -7.77 0.26
C GLY A 944 -39.77 -7.42 -0.97
N GLY A 945 -40.85 -6.65 -0.81
CA GLY A 945 -41.58 -6.10 -1.96
C GLY A 945 -40.65 -5.21 -2.77
N SER A 946 -40.71 -5.26 -4.11
CA SER A 946 -39.88 -4.38 -4.95
C SER A 946 -40.18 -2.93 -4.58
N SER A 947 -39.21 -2.29 -3.94
CA SER A 947 -39.33 -0.94 -3.41
C SER A 947 -39.05 0.01 -4.58
N THR A 948 -40.06 0.18 -5.44
CA THR A 948 -39.95 1.05 -6.61
C THR A 948 -40.26 2.48 -6.23
N ALA A 949 -39.28 3.37 -6.41
CA ALA A 949 -39.53 4.80 -6.47
C ALA A 949 -40.31 5.11 -7.76
N THR A 950 -41.26 6.05 -7.68
CA THR A 950 -42.08 6.48 -8.83
C THR A 950 -42.29 7.99 -8.72
N LEU A 951 -41.86 8.77 -9.70
CA LEU A 951 -41.99 10.23 -9.65
C LEU A 951 -43.17 10.72 -10.49
N SER A 952 -43.99 11.62 -9.94
CA SER A 952 -44.99 12.38 -10.68
C SER A 952 -44.67 13.87 -10.65
N ALA A 953 -45.10 14.61 -11.67
CA ALA A 953 -44.97 16.06 -11.76
C ALA A 953 -46.34 16.73 -11.82
N ALA A 954 -46.51 17.82 -11.06
CA ALA A 954 -47.69 18.67 -11.09
C ALA A 954 -47.26 20.15 -11.19
N PRO A 955 -47.61 20.88 -12.27
CA PRO A 955 -48.25 20.40 -13.50
C PRO A 955 -47.31 19.55 -14.38
N THR A 956 -47.87 18.79 -15.32
CA THR A 956 -47.13 17.96 -16.30
C THR A 956 -46.62 18.75 -17.52
N SER A 957 -46.99 20.04 -17.64
CA SER A 957 -46.41 20.98 -18.59
C SER A 957 -46.44 22.41 -18.04
N LEU A 958 -45.55 23.27 -18.54
CA LEU A 958 -45.54 24.71 -18.30
C LEU A 958 -45.60 25.48 -19.62
N SER A 959 -46.42 26.52 -19.66
CA SER A 959 -46.53 27.44 -20.80
C SER A 959 -46.21 28.86 -20.34
N PHE A 960 -45.28 29.52 -21.03
CA PHE A 960 -44.80 30.86 -20.70
C PHE A 960 -45.35 31.88 -21.71
N ALA A 961 -45.90 32.97 -21.19
CA ALA A 961 -46.39 34.08 -22.01
C ALA A 961 -45.28 34.67 -22.91
N GLY A 962 -45.68 35.27 -24.02
CA GLY A 962 -44.75 35.82 -25.01
C GLY A 962 -43.74 36.81 -24.41
N ARG A 963 -42.47 36.68 -24.78
CA ARG A 963 -41.35 37.50 -24.30
C ARG A 963 -40.53 38.01 -25.47
N THR A 964 -40.08 39.26 -25.39
CA THR A 964 -39.12 39.77 -26.37
C THR A 964 -37.80 39.02 -26.23
N THR A 965 -37.12 38.78 -27.36
CA THR A 965 -35.85 38.04 -27.37
C THR A 965 -34.84 38.60 -26.38
N SER A 966 -34.16 37.72 -25.65
CA SER A 966 -33.22 38.03 -24.56
C SER A 966 -33.83 38.61 -23.27
N THR A 967 -35.16 38.54 -23.07
CA THR A 967 -35.80 38.91 -21.78
C THR A 967 -36.35 37.69 -21.03
N THR A 968 -36.01 37.57 -19.75
CA THR A 968 -36.39 36.42 -18.91
C THR A 968 -37.78 36.60 -18.31
N SER A 969 -38.58 35.52 -18.29
CA SER A 969 -39.88 35.48 -17.61
C SER A 969 -39.75 35.40 -16.08
N PRO A 970 -40.80 35.74 -15.32
CA PRO A 970 -40.96 35.21 -13.96
C PRO A 970 -40.89 33.67 -13.96
N ALA A 971 -40.47 33.09 -12.84
CA ALA A 971 -40.39 31.64 -12.71
C ALA A 971 -41.78 31.01 -12.51
N GLN A 972 -42.00 29.83 -13.09
CA GLN A 972 -43.14 28.96 -12.84
C GLN A 972 -42.67 27.65 -12.22
N SER A 973 -43.41 27.12 -11.26
CA SER A 973 -42.96 25.96 -10.49
C SER A 973 -43.66 24.66 -10.89
N VAL A 974 -42.89 23.57 -10.86
CA VAL A 974 -43.35 22.18 -10.90
C VAL A 974 -43.09 21.56 -9.54
N THR A 975 -44.11 20.95 -8.94
CA THR A 975 -43.91 20.06 -7.80
C THR A 975 -43.65 18.64 -8.32
N VAL A 976 -42.54 18.04 -7.89
CA VAL A 976 -42.19 16.65 -8.19
C VAL A 976 -42.40 15.83 -6.93
N THR A 977 -43.31 14.87 -6.98
CA THR A 977 -43.70 14.02 -5.85
C THR A 977 -43.25 12.59 -6.10
N ASN A 978 -42.64 11.95 -5.09
CA ASN A 978 -42.39 10.51 -5.13
C ASN A 978 -43.61 9.74 -4.60
N THR A 979 -44.39 9.17 -5.52
CA THR A 979 -45.56 8.34 -5.22
C THR A 979 -45.22 6.85 -5.08
N GLY A 980 -43.93 6.49 -5.15
CA GLY A 980 -43.45 5.13 -4.93
C GLY A 980 -43.22 4.79 -3.46
N SER A 981 -42.87 3.54 -3.19
CA SER A 981 -42.62 3.00 -1.84
C SER A 981 -41.14 3.06 -1.41
N ALA A 982 -40.22 3.45 -2.30
CA ALA A 982 -38.81 3.71 -2.00
C ALA A 982 -38.43 5.16 -2.26
N ALA A 983 -37.28 5.60 -1.72
CA ALA A 983 -36.70 6.90 -2.05
C ALA A 983 -36.21 6.96 -3.51
N ALA A 984 -36.58 8.04 -4.21
CA ALA A 984 -36.12 8.35 -5.55
C ALA A 984 -34.78 9.10 -5.48
N ALA A 985 -33.65 8.44 -5.76
CA ALA A 985 -32.36 9.08 -5.88
C ALA A 985 -32.32 9.90 -7.18
N VAL A 986 -32.19 11.22 -7.07
CA VAL A 986 -32.19 12.18 -8.19
C VAL A 986 -30.75 12.41 -8.64
N SER A 987 -30.43 12.02 -9.88
CA SER A 987 -29.09 12.14 -10.45
C SER A 987 -28.87 13.46 -11.20
N SER A 988 -29.94 14.07 -11.73
CA SER A 988 -29.90 15.45 -12.25
C SER A 988 -31.31 16.01 -12.48
N VAL A 989 -31.40 17.35 -12.41
CA VAL A 989 -32.55 18.14 -12.84
C VAL A 989 -32.06 19.11 -13.90
N SER A 990 -32.57 19.02 -15.13
CA SER A 990 -32.08 19.82 -16.27
C SER A 990 -33.22 20.32 -17.14
N THR A 991 -32.99 21.45 -17.81
CA THR A 991 -33.91 22.01 -18.82
C THR A 991 -33.26 22.05 -20.19
N SER A 992 -34.06 21.92 -21.24
CA SER A 992 -33.61 22.00 -22.64
C SER A 992 -34.21 23.22 -23.36
N GLY A 993 -33.48 23.75 -24.36
CA GLY A 993 -33.91 24.93 -25.11
C GLY A 993 -33.71 26.25 -24.35
N ASP A 994 -34.64 27.18 -24.53
CA ASP A 994 -34.58 28.55 -24.00
C ASP A 994 -35.01 28.66 -22.51
N TYR A 995 -34.78 27.61 -21.73
CA TYR A 995 -35.29 27.47 -20.35
C TYR A 995 -34.19 27.15 -19.35
N ALA A 996 -34.28 27.74 -18.15
CA ALA A 996 -33.37 27.50 -17.03
C ALA A 996 -34.14 27.16 -15.75
N GLN A 997 -33.55 26.37 -14.84
CA GLN A 997 -34.20 25.92 -13.60
C GLN A 997 -33.36 26.13 -12.33
N THR A 998 -34.05 26.30 -11.20
CA THR A 998 -33.54 26.09 -9.84
C THR A 998 -34.49 25.15 -9.08
N ASN A 999 -33.99 24.33 -8.15
CA ASN A 999 -34.84 23.34 -7.47
C ASN A 999 -34.42 23.05 -6.03
N THR A 1000 -35.32 22.36 -5.31
CA THR A 1000 -35.18 21.91 -3.92
C THR A 1000 -35.08 20.38 -3.79
N CYS A 1001 -34.83 19.64 -4.88
CA CYS A 1001 -34.99 18.19 -4.93
C CYS A 1001 -33.87 17.37 -4.29
N GLY A 1002 -32.75 18.02 -3.93
CA GLY A 1002 -31.60 17.35 -3.32
C GLY A 1002 -31.03 16.22 -4.17
N SER A 1003 -30.37 15.27 -3.53
CA SER A 1003 -29.93 14.01 -4.14
C SER A 1003 -30.96 12.88 -4.02
N SER A 1004 -32.01 13.05 -3.21
CA SER A 1004 -33.09 12.07 -3.10
C SER A 1004 -34.42 12.67 -2.61
N ILE A 1005 -35.52 12.11 -3.10
CA ILE A 1005 -36.90 12.40 -2.65
C ILE A 1005 -37.43 11.15 -1.95
N ALA A 1006 -37.64 11.21 -0.63
CA ALA A 1006 -38.18 10.09 0.14
C ALA A 1006 -39.57 9.63 -0.35
N ALA A 1007 -39.98 8.40 -0.03
CA ALA A 1007 -41.31 7.90 -0.37
C ALA A 1007 -42.41 8.80 0.22
N GLY A 1008 -43.37 9.24 -0.59
CA GLY A 1008 -44.43 10.19 -0.21
C GLY A 1008 -43.98 11.66 -0.08
N ALA A 1009 -42.68 11.96 -0.18
CA ALA A 1009 -42.17 13.33 -0.15
C ALA A 1009 -42.24 14.02 -1.52
N SER A 1010 -42.11 15.34 -1.51
CA SER A 1010 -42.10 16.17 -2.72
C SER A 1010 -41.02 17.24 -2.67
N CYS A 1011 -40.57 17.68 -3.84
CA CYS A 1011 -39.73 18.85 -4.03
C CYS A 1011 -40.33 19.78 -5.09
N THR A 1012 -39.73 20.96 -5.25
CA THR A 1012 -40.15 21.97 -6.24
C THR A 1012 -39.01 22.32 -7.19
N VAL A 1013 -39.34 22.46 -8.47
CA VAL A 1013 -38.46 22.95 -9.54
C VAL A 1013 -39.07 24.23 -10.12
N ALA A 1014 -38.38 25.36 -9.96
CA ALA A 1014 -38.78 26.64 -10.53
C ALA A 1014 -38.08 26.84 -11.87
N VAL A 1015 -38.84 27.04 -12.94
CA VAL A 1015 -38.37 27.16 -14.33
C VAL A 1015 -38.64 28.57 -14.86
N THR A 1016 -37.67 29.14 -15.59
CA THR A 1016 -37.77 30.43 -16.29
C THR A 1016 -37.58 30.25 -17.80
N PHE A 1017 -38.11 31.18 -18.59
CA PHE A 1017 -38.02 31.19 -20.05
C PHE A 1017 -37.37 32.49 -20.56
N THR A 1018 -36.35 32.37 -21.41
CA THR A 1018 -35.62 33.51 -22.02
C THR A 1018 -35.46 33.26 -23.52
N PRO A 1019 -36.39 33.70 -24.38
CA PRO A 1019 -36.35 33.35 -25.79
C PRO A 1019 -35.09 33.89 -26.49
N THR A 1020 -34.37 33.02 -27.17
CA THR A 1020 -33.17 33.37 -27.95
C THR A 1020 -33.51 33.76 -29.40
N ALA A 1021 -34.69 33.37 -29.88
CA ALA A 1021 -35.22 33.69 -31.20
C ALA A 1021 -36.74 33.90 -31.14
N THR A 1022 -37.31 34.48 -32.20
CA THR A 1022 -38.75 34.71 -32.32
C THR A 1022 -39.53 33.46 -32.72
N GLY A 1023 -40.83 33.44 -32.45
CA GLY A 1023 -41.71 32.30 -32.69
C GLY A 1023 -41.79 31.36 -31.50
N THR A 1024 -42.56 30.27 -31.64
CA THR A 1024 -42.73 29.27 -30.57
C THR A 1024 -41.41 28.57 -30.28
N ARG A 1025 -41.08 28.48 -29.00
CA ARG A 1025 -39.94 27.79 -28.42
C ARG A 1025 -40.50 26.66 -27.57
N SER A 1026 -39.90 25.48 -27.70
CA SER A 1026 -40.29 24.28 -26.95
C SER A 1026 -39.06 23.71 -26.28
N GLY A 1027 -39.26 23.12 -25.10
CA GLY A 1027 -38.23 22.47 -24.32
C GLY A 1027 -38.84 21.42 -23.38
N SER A 1028 -38.01 20.87 -22.52
CA SER A 1028 -38.39 19.94 -21.47
C SER A 1028 -37.65 20.26 -20.19
N LEU A 1029 -38.33 20.14 -19.05
CA LEU A 1029 -37.69 19.89 -17.77
C LEU A 1029 -37.58 18.37 -17.61
N THR A 1030 -36.39 17.88 -17.33
CA THR A 1030 -36.09 16.45 -17.15
C THR A 1030 -35.50 16.22 -15.76
N VAL A 1031 -36.12 15.31 -15.01
CA VAL A 1031 -35.64 14.80 -13.71
C VAL A 1031 -35.17 13.37 -13.90
N ASN A 1032 -33.85 13.19 -13.94
CA ASN A 1032 -33.22 11.88 -14.01
C ASN A 1032 -33.13 11.31 -12.58
N SER A 1033 -33.57 10.07 -12.40
CA SER A 1033 -33.57 9.38 -11.11
C SER A 1033 -33.56 7.85 -11.27
N ASN A 1034 -33.43 7.12 -10.16
CA ASN A 1034 -33.63 5.67 -10.12
C ASN A 1034 -35.12 5.23 -10.11
N ALA A 1035 -36.07 6.15 -10.27
CA ALA A 1035 -37.49 5.81 -10.27
C ALA A 1035 -37.85 4.93 -11.47
N GLY A 1036 -38.75 3.96 -11.27
CA GLY A 1036 -39.12 2.96 -12.29
C GLY A 1036 -39.84 3.54 -13.51
N ASN A 1037 -40.24 4.82 -13.46
CA ASN A 1037 -40.81 5.59 -14.56
C ASN A 1037 -39.89 6.74 -15.03
N GLY A 1038 -38.59 6.69 -14.70
CA GLY A 1038 -37.61 7.69 -15.08
C GLY A 1038 -37.12 7.57 -16.54
N PRO A 1039 -36.64 8.68 -17.14
CA PRO A 1039 -36.59 10.02 -16.57
C PRO A 1039 -37.96 10.73 -16.63
N LEU A 1040 -38.33 11.43 -15.56
CA LEU A 1040 -39.58 12.18 -15.51
C LEU A 1040 -39.42 13.48 -16.31
N THR A 1041 -40.25 13.67 -17.34
CA THR A 1041 -40.21 14.86 -18.21
C THR A 1041 -41.48 15.69 -18.09
N VAL A 1042 -41.31 17.01 -18.00
CA VAL A 1042 -42.37 18.03 -18.07
C VAL A 1042 -42.16 18.88 -19.32
N ALA A 1043 -43.18 19.01 -20.15
CA ALA A 1043 -43.09 19.78 -21.40
C ALA A 1043 -43.09 21.30 -21.13
N LEU A 1044 -42.21 22.04 -21.79
CA LEU A 1044 -42.09 23.50 -21.66
C LEU A 1044 -42.40 24.16 -23.01
N THR A 1045 -43.25 25.19 -23.02
CA THR A 1045 -43.57 25.98 -24.22
C THR A 1045 -43.58 27.47 -23.92
N GLY A 1046 -43.30 28.31 -24.92
CA GLY A 1046 -43.30 29.76 -24.82
C GLY A 1046 -43.02 30.41 -26.18
N THR A 1047 -43.17 31.73 -26.29
CA THR A 1047 -43.04 32.42 -27.59
C THR A 1047 -42.09 33.60 -27.52
N GLY A 1048 -41.09 33.63 -28.40
CA GLY A 1048 -40.24 34.80 -28.59
C GLY A 1048 -40.87 35.83 -29.53
N THR A 1049 -40.75 37.12 -29.23
CA THR A 1049 -41.21 38.24 -30.07
C THR A 1049 -40.05 39.18 -30.44
N SER A 1050 -40.11 39.78 -31.63
CA SER A 1050 -39.06 40.67 -32.15
C SER A 1050 -39.16 42.07 -31.54
N ASN A 1051 -37.99 42.71 -31.37
CA ASN A 1051 -37.90 44.15 -31.15
C ASN A 1051 -37.15 44.78 -32.34
N ALA A 1052 -37.88 45.29 -33.34
CA ALA A 1052 -37.32 45.95 -34.50
C ALA A 1052 -37.61 47.46 -34.43
N PRO A 1053 -36.60 48.35 -34.62
CA PRO A 1053 -36.83 49.79 -34.60
C PRO A 1053 -37.82 50.24 -35.68
N VAL A 1054 -38.91 50.89 -35.28
CA VAL A 1054 -39.93 51.42 -36.19
C VAL A 1054 -39.58 52.86 -36.55
N ASN A 1055 -39.72 53.24 -37.83
CA ASN A 1055 -39.72 54.66 -38.21
C ASN A 1055 -41.01 55.31 -37.69
N LEU A 1056 -40.88 56.07 -36.61
CA LEU A 1056 -41.95 56.79 -35.92
C LEU A 1056 -42.47 58.00 -36.68
N ALA A 1057 -41.71 58.48 -37.68
CA ALA A 1057 -42.01 59.65 -38.48
C ALA A 1057 -42.81 59.34 -39.75
N LEU A 1058 -42.96 58.07 -40.14
CA LEU A 1058 -43.70 57.68 -41.35
C LEU A 1058 -45.18 58.14 -41.26
N ASN A 1059 -45.61 58.95 -42.23
CA ASN A 1059 -46.88 59.68 -42.29
C ASN A 1059 -47.18 60.60 -41.08
N ALA A 1060 -46.16 61.01 -40.34
CA ALA A 1060 -46.31 61.95 -39.23
C ALA A 1060 -46.55 63.38 -39.73
N ALA A 1061 -47.23 64.21 -38.93
CA ALA A 1061 -47.52 65.58 -39.34
C ALA A 1061 -46.24 66.43 -39.38
N THR A 1062 -46.07 67.26 -40.40
CA THR A 1062 -44.87 68.09 -40.58
C THR A 1062 -45.18 69.59 -40.52
N SER A 1063 -44.14 70.38 -40.27
CA SER A 1063 -44.13 71.83 -40.44
C SER A 1063 -42.78 72.32 -40.92
N GLU A 1064 -42.72 73.52 -41.47
CA GLU A 1064 -41.53 74.06 -42.14
C GLU A 1064 -41.43 75.58 -41.97
N SER A 1065 -40.23 76.12 -42.19
CA SER A 1065 -40.03 77.57 -42.27
C SER A 1065 -40.56 78.18 -43.57
N SER A 1066 -40.44 77.47 -44.69
CA SER A 1066 -41.00 77.81 -46.01
C SER A 1066 -40.90 76.62 -46.96
N HIS A 1067 -41.58 76.70 -48.11
CA HIS A 1067 -41.31 75.84 -49.27
C HIS A 1067 -41.34 76.62 -50.60
N SER A 1068 -40.77 76.01 -51.63
CA SER A 1068 -40.84 76.47 -53.03
C SER A 1068 -41.83 75.60 -53.83
N GLN A 1069 -42.68 76.24 -54.63
CA GLN A 1069 -43.64 75.57 -55.54
C GLN A 1069 -44.51 74.53 -54.83
N THR A 1070 -44.44 73.25 -55.23
CA THR A 1070 -45.23 72.14 -54.67
C THR A 1070 -44.42 71.22 -53.74
N TYR A 1071 -43.18 71.60 -53.40
CA TYR A 1071 -42.24 70.78 -52.64
C TYR A 1071 -42.36 71.04 -51.13
N SER A 1072 -43.54 70.73 -50.56
CA SER A 1072 -43.83 70.97 -49.14
C SER A 1072 -43.29 69.86 -48.22
N SER A 1073 -43.21 70.17 -46.92
CA SER A 1073 -42.70 69.27 -45.88
C SER A 1073 -43.47 67.96 -45.72
N ALA A 1074 -44.69 67.83 -46.21
CA ALA A 1074 -45.43 66.56 -46.14
C ALA A 1074 -44.66 65.42 -46.83
N ASN A 1075 -43.87 65.77 -47.85
CA ASN A 1075 -43.01 64.85 -48.58
C ASN A 1075 -41.94 64.21 -47.69
N VAL A 1076 -41.41 64.88 -46.63
CA VAL A 1076 -40.32 64.31 -45.80
C VAL A 1076 -40.73 63.18 -44.86
N THR A 1077 -41.97 62.71 -44.97
CA THR A 1077 -42.51 61.63 -44.13
C THR A 1077 -43.38 60.65 -44.92
N ASP A 1078 -43.49 60.78 -46.25
CA ASP A 1078 -44.42 59.96 -47.04
C ASP A 1078 -43.88 58.54 -47.33
N GLY A 1079 -42.59 58.27 -47.08
CA GLY A 1079 -41.95 56.98 -47.32
C GLY A 1079 -41.56 56.75 -48.79
N ASN A 1080 -41.60 57.80 -49.61
CA ASN A 1080 -41.24 57.80 -51.02
C ASN A 1080 -40.08 58.79 -51.27
N GLN A 1081 -38.84 58.26 -51.17
CA GLN A 1081 -37.60 59.01 -51.43
C GLN A 1081 -37.54 59.75 -52.81
N ALA A 1082 -38.45 59.50 -53.76
CA ALA A 1082 -38.54 60.28 -55.00
C ALA A 1082 -39.25 61.64 -54.85
N SER A 1083 -40.07 61.83 -53.80
CA SER A 1083 -40.62 63.14 -53.42
C SER A 1083 -39.57 63.92 -52.60
N TYR A 1084 -39.74 65.23 -52.46
CA TYR A 1084 -38.88 66.03 -51.58
C TYR A 1084 -39.53 67.36 -51.16
N TRP A 1085 -39.09 67.85 -50.01
CA TRP A 1085 -39.25 69.23 -49.58
C TRP A 1085 -38.11 70.09 -50.12
N GLU A 1086 -38.42 71.31 -50.56
CA GLU A 1086 -37.45 72.36 -50.88
C GLU A 1086 -37.91 73.69 -50.26
N SER A 1087 -37.06 74.31 -49.44
CA SER A 1087 -37.33 75.63 -48.85
C SER A 1087 -37.35 76.76 -49.89
N ALA A 1088 -37.71 77.98 -49.47
CA ALA A 1088 -37.48 79.17 -50.29
C ALA A 1088 -35.98 79.32 -50.67
N ASN A 1089 -35.72 79.62 -51.95
CA ASN A 1089 -34.36 79.76 -52.49
C ASN A 1089 -33.66 81.04 -52.00
N ASN A 1090 -32.37 80.92 -51.70
CA ASN A 1090 -31.48 81.95 -51.14
C ASN A 1090 -31.88 82.47 -49.75
N ALA A 1091 -32.71 81.74 -49.00
CA ALA A 1091 -33.25 82.15 -47.70
C ALA A 1091 -32.68 81.38 -46.49
N LEU A 1092 -31.56 80.67 -46.66
CA LEU A 1092 -30.94 79.90 -45.57
C LEU A 1092 -30.52 80.80 -44.38
N PRO A 1093 -30.69 80.37 -43.12
CA PRO A 1093 -31.12 79.03 -42.70
C PRO A 1093 -32.63 78.77 -42.82
N GLN A 1094 -32.96 77.53 -43.13
CA GLN A 1094 -34.33 77.03 -43.28
C GLN A 1094 -34.48 75.69 -42.56
N TRP A 1095 -35.68 75.35 -42.09
CA TRP A 1095 -35.92 74.14 -41.31
C TRP A 1095 -37.19 73.41 -41.73
N VAL A 1096 -37.15 72.10 -41.56
CA VAL A 1096 -38.31 71.21 -41.62
C VAL A 1096 -38.40 70.39 -40.33
N GLN A 1097 -39.62 70.13 -39.88
CA GLN A 1097 -39.94 69.50 -38.61
C GLN A 1097 -40.98 68.41 -38.77
N VAL A 1098 -40.82 67.33 -38.01
CA VAL A 1098 -41.80 66.26 -37.83
C VAL A 1098 -42.38 66.32 -36.41
N ASP A 1099 -43.70 66.20 -36.27
CA ASP A 1099 -44.42 65.95 -35.01
C ASP A 1099 -44.84 64.48 -34.93
N LEU A 1100 -44.24 63.71 -34.02
CA LEU A 1100 -44.55 62.29 -33.80
C LEU A 1100 -45.91 62.06 -33.08
N GLY A 1101 -46.68 63.12 -32.81
CA GLY A 1101 -47.98 63.12 -32.14
C GLY A 1101 -47.93 63.01 -30.61
N ALA A 1102 -46.85 62.43 -30.07
CA ALA A 1102 -46.55 62.33 -28.65
C ALA A 1102 -45.04 62.26 -28.45
N ALA A 1103 -44.55 62.54 -27.23
CA ALA A 1103 -43.13 62.39 -26.92
C ALA A 1103 -42.75 60.90 -26.93
N LYS A 1104 -41.81 60.53 -27.80
CA LYS A 1104 -41.37 59.14 -28.03
C LYS A 1104 -39.85 59.05 -27.94
N SER A 1105 -39.36 57.91 -27.46
CA SER A 1105 -37.93 57.65 -27.28
C SER A 1105 -37.28 57.29 -28.63
N ALA A 1106 -36.24 58.03 -29.00
CA ALA A 1106 -35.44 57.77 -30.20
C ALA A 1106 -33.95 58.00 -29.92
N GLY A 1107 -33.09 57.24 -30.59
CA GLY A 1107 -31.62 57.40 -30.57
C GLY A 1107 -30.99 57.53 -31.96
N ARG A 1108 -31.81 57.52 -33.02
CA ARG A 1108 -31.37 57.57 -34.41
C ARG A 1108 -32.39 58.30 -35.29
N VAL A 1109 -31.89 59.23 -36.09
CA VAL A 1109 -32.60 59.85 -37.22
C VAL A 1109 -31.88 59.50 -38.51
N VAL A 1110 -32.62 59.28 -39.59
CA VAL A 1110 -32.08 59.12 -40.94
C VAL A 1110 -32.68 60.21 -41.82
N LEU A 1111 -31.83 60.98 -42.48
CA LEU A 1111 -32.20 62.03 -43.41
C LEU A 1111 -31.79 61.59 -44.82
N THR A 1112 -32.64 61.82 -45.82
CA THR A 1112 -32.34 61.43 -47.21
C THR A 1112 -32.54 62.58 -48.21
N LEU A 1113 -31.92 62.47 -49.38
CA LEU A 1113 -32.28 63.18 -50.61
C LEU A 1113 -32.69 62.17 -51.69
N PRO A 1114 -33.36 62.59 -52.77
CA PRO A 1114 -33.77 61.67 -53.81
C PRO A 1114 -32.63 60.85 -54.39
N ALA A 1115 -32.80 59.54 -54.48
CA ALA A 1115 -31.77 58.60 -54.91
C ALA A 1115 -31.44 58.65 -56.42
N SER A 1116 -32.13 59.51 -57.19
CA SER A 1116 -31.87 59.71 -58.61
C SER A 1116 -30.47 60.27 -58.86
N THR A 1117 -29.76 59.78 -59.87
CA THR A 1117 -28.42 60.28 -60.24
C THR A 1117 -28.41 61.73 -60.73
N ALA A 1118 -29.58 62.31 -61.04
CA ALA A 1118 -29.74 63.77 -61.24
C ALA A 1118 -29.48 64.58 -59.95
N TRP A 1119 -29.68 63.97 -58.78
CA TRP A 1119 -29.29 64.51 -57.48
C TRP A 1119 -27.83 64.17 -57.19
N THR A 1120 -26.96 64.83 -57.94
CA THR A 1120 -25.50 64.71 -57.82
C THR A 1120 -25.01 64.94 -56.39
N ALA A 1121 -23.89 64.28 -56.08
CA ALA A 1121 -23.26 64.31 -54.76
C ALA A 1121 -23.04 65.75 -54.28
N ARG A 1122 -23.55 66.04 -53.08
CA ARG A 1122 -23.59 67.39 -52.49
C ARG A 1122 -23.44 67.32 -50.98
N THR A 1123 -23.23 68.46 -50.36
CA THR A 1123 -23.17 68.59 -48.91
C THR A 1123 -24.27 69.52 -48.41
N GLN A 1124 -24.87 69.19 -47.27
CA GLN A 1124 -25.71 70.11 -46.52
C GLN A 1124 -25.19 70.27 -45.10
N THR A 1125 -25.07 71.52 -44.64
CA THR A 1125 -24.67 71.86 -43.28
C THR A 1125 -25.91 72.04 -42.43
N LEU A 1126 -26.17 71.10 -41.52
CA LEU A 1126 -27.39 71.07 -40.73
C LEU A 1126 -27.15 70.65 -39.28
N SER A 1127 -28.08 71.01 -38.40
CA SER A 1127 -28.16 70.54 -37.01
C SER A 1127 -29.50 69.87 -36.76
N LEU A 1128 -29.53 68.84 -35.92
CA LEU A 1128 -30.76 68.21 -35.45
C LEU A 1128 -31.18 68.79 -34.11
N LEU A 1129 -32.37 69.38 -34.08
CA LEU A 1129 -33.03 69.96 -32.92
C LEU A 1129 -34.20 69.07 -32.50
N ALA A 1130 -34.53 69.04 -31.22
CA ALA A 1130 -35.73 68.36 -30.73
C ALA A 1130 -36.42 69.10 -29.57
N SER A 1131 -37.71 68.83 -29.40
CA SER A 1131 -38.58 69.43 -28.39
C SER A 1131 -39.70 68.47 -27.95
N THR A 1132 -40.17 68.61 -26.71
CA THR A 1132 -41.40 67.97 -26.22
C THR A 1132 -42.65 68.83 -26.44
N ASP A 1133 -42.51 70.16 -26.52
CA ASP A 1133 -43.63 71.12 -26.58
C ASP A 1133 -43.82 71.79 -27.96
N GLY A 1134 -42.82 71.73 -28.85
CA GLY A 1134 -42.90 72.27 -30.22
C GLY A 1134 -42.58 73.76 -30.34
N SER A 1135 -42.17 74.39 -29.24
CA SER A 1135 -41.80 75.81 -29.13
C SER A 1135 -40.37 76.01 -28.65
N THR A 1136 -39.93 75.25 -27.63
CA THR A 1136 -38.58 75.32 -27.05
C THR A 1136 -37.74 74.17 -27.58
N PHE A 1137 -36.73 74.46 -28.39
CA PHE A 1137 -35.89 73.44 -29.03
C PHE A 1137 -34.50 73.35 -28.40
N THR A 1138 -34.03 72.12 -28.24
CA THR A 1138 -32.66 71.80 -27.81
C THR A 1138 -31.90 71.12 -28.94
N THR A 1139 -30.59 71.37 -29.02
CA THR A 1139 -29.73 70.74 -30.03
C THR A 1139 -29.36 69.32 -29.60
N VAL A 1140 -29.83 68.33 -30.34
CA VAL A 1140 -29.53 66.90 -30.13
C VAL A 1140 -28.29 66.49 -30.92
N VAL A 1141 -28.12 67.03 -32.13
CA VAL A 1141 -26.89 66.90 -32.93
C VAL A 1141 -26.45 68.28 -33.39
N GLY A 1142 -25.21 68.66 -33.05
CA GLY A 1142 -24.61 69.94 -33.41
C GLY A 1142 -24.55 70.18 -34.92
N SER A 1143 -24.42 71.45 -35.33
CA SER A 1143 -24.33 71.79 -36.74
C SER A 1143 -23.06 71.22 -37.37
N ALA A 1144 -23.21 70.41 -38.41
CA ALA A 1144 -22.12 69.81 -39.14
C ALA A 1144 -22.48 69.65 -40.63
N THR A 1145 -21.46 69.52 -41.48
CA THR A 1145 -21.60 69.35 -42.92
C THR A 1145 -21.65 67.88 -43.27
N TYR A 1146 -22.78 67.42 -43.79
CA TYR A 1146 -23.02 66.03 -44.16
C TYR A 1146 -23.06 65.86 -45.67
N THR A 1147 -22.40 64.82 -46.18
CA THR A 1147 -22.37 64.49 -47.62
C THR A 1147 -23.49 63.52 -47.97
N PHE A 1148 -24.31 63.90 -48.94
CA PHE A 1148 -25.29 63.07 -49.59
C PHE A 1148 -24.74 62.74 -50.99
N ASP A 1149 -24.52 61.46 -51.26
CA ASP A 1149 -24.00 60.99 -52.55
C ASP A 1149 -24.79 59.75 -53.01
N PRO A 1150 -25.46 59.81 -54.18
CA PRO A 1150 -26.31 58.73 -54.65
C PRO A 1150 -25.52 57.43 -54.91
N ASN A 1151 -24.20 57.52 -55.14
CA ASN A 1151 -23.37 56.36 -55.48
C ASN A 1151 -22.78 55.66 -54.25
N THR A 1152 -22.49 56.41 -53.18
CA THR A 1152 -21.76 55.87 -52.00
C THR A 1152 -22.64 55.68 -50.78
N ASN A 1153 -23.69 56.48 -50.60
CA ASN A 1153 -24.64 56.34 -49.49
C ASN A 1153 -26.12 56.40 -49.93
N SER A 1154 -26.41 56.24 -51.22
CA SER A 1154 -27.76 56.32 -51.79
C SER A 1154 -28.50 57.62 -51.41
N ASN A 1155 -27.74 58.72 -51.31
CA ASN A 1155 -28.23 60.02 -50.82
C ASN A 1155 -28.84 59.94 -49.41
N THR A 1156 -28.22 59.20 -48.49
CA THR A 1156 -28.71 58.98 -47.13
C THR A 1156 -27.64 59.29 -46.07
N VAL A 1157 -28.05 60.00 -45.02
CA VAL A 1157 -27.23 60.35 -43.85
C VAL A 1157 -27.91 59.89 -42.57
N THR A 1158 -27.22 59.08 -41.78
CA THR A 1158 -27.70 58.64 -40.46
C THR A 1158 -27.09 59.49 -39.35
N LEU A 1159 -27.94 60.01 -38.48
CA LEU A 1159 -27.59 60.76 -37.28
C LEU A 1159 -27.91 59.89 -36.04
N THR A 1160 -26.89 59.42 -35.34
CA THR A 1160 -27.03 58.69 -34.06
C THR A 1160 -26.69 59.59 -32.89
N PHE A 1161 -27.46 59.49 -31.82
CA PHE A 1161 -27.30 60.30 -30.61
C PHE A 1161 -27.78 59.52 -29.37
N PRO A 1162 -27.36 59.90 -28.15
CA PRO A 1162 -27.87 59.29 -26.92
C PRO A 1162 -29.39 59.37 -26.87
N THR A 1163 -30.04 58.24 -26.58
CA THR A 1163 -31.50 58.10 -26.58
C THR A 1163 -32.19 59.20 -25.79
N THR A 1164 -33.14 59.90 -26.42
CA THR A 1164 -33.91 60.98 -25.81
C THR A 1164 -35.38 60.90 -26.21
N THR A 1165 -36.26 61.29 -25.29
CA THR A 1165 -37.72 61.22 -25.46
C THR A 1165 -38.27 62.57 -25.86
N GLN A 1166 -38.64 62.72 -27.14
CA GLN A 1166 -39.02 63.99 -27.74
C GLN A 1166 -40.23 63.80 -28.66
N ARG A 1167 -41.03 64.84 -28.84
CA ARG A 1167 -42.23 64.82 -29.70
C ARG A 1167 -41.94 65.39 -31.08
N TYR A 1168 -41.25 66.52 -31.12
CA TYR A 1168 -40.95 67.28 -32.31
C TYR A 1168 -39.47 67.17 -32.64
N TRP A 1169 -39.17 66.85 -33.90
CA TRP A 1169 -37.80 66.69 -34.42
C TRP A 1169 -37.62 67.63 -35.60
N ARG A 1170 -36.59 68.48 -35.58
CA ARG A 1170 -36.39 69.55 -36.56
C ARG A 1170 -34.97 69.53 -37.12
N ALA A 1171 -34.84 69.43 -38.44
CA ALA A 1171 -33.59 69.57 -39.16
C ALA A 1171 -33.47 71.04 -39.58
N ASN A 1172 -32.46 71.74 -39.05
CA ASN A 1172 -32.20 73.14 -39.36
C ASN A 1172 -30.97 73.22 -40.27
N ILE A 1173 -31.19 73.58 -41.53
CA ILE A 1173 -30.21 73.58 -42.62
C ILE A 1173 -29.72 75.02 -42.83
N THR A 1174 -28.40 75.18 -42.89
CA THR A 1174 -27.71 76.48 -42.94
C THR A 1174 -26.93 76.69 -44.25
N ALA A 1175 -26.52 75.61 -44.92
CA ALA A 1175 -25.89 75.64 -46.23
C ALA A 1175 -26.26 74.37 -47.02
N ASN A 1176 -26.35 74.47 -48.34
CA ASN A 1176 -26.48 73.34 -49.27
C ASN A 1176 -25.60 73.66 -50.50
N SER A 1177 -24.69 72.75 -50.87
CA SER A 1177 -23.76 72.98 -51.98
C SER A 1177 -24.33 72.65 -53.36
N GLY A 1178 -25.45 71.89 -53.40
CA GLY A 1178 -26.09 71.49 -54.66
C GLY A 1178 -27.20 72.43 -55.14
N TRP A 1179 -27.80 73.21 -54.23
CA TRP A 1179 -28.89 74.14 -54.53
C TRP A 1179 -29.02 75.19 -53.40
N PRO A 1180 -29.43 76.45 -53.64
CA PRO A 1180 -29.48 77.49 -52.61
C PRO A 1180 -30.70 77.41 -51.67
N ALA A 1181 -31.15 76.20 -51.32
CA ALA A 1181 -32.28 75.94 -50.41
C ALA A 1181 -32.00 74.72 -49.53
N GLY A 1182 -32.73 74.60 -48.41
CA GLY A 1182 -32.79 73.37 -47.64
C GLY A 1182 -33.63 72.35 -48.39
N GLN A 1183 -33.11 71.13 -48.57
CA GLN A 1183 -33.80 70.06 -49.29
C GLN A 1183 -33.74 68.76 -48.49
N LEU A 1184 -34.84 67.99 -48.41
CA LEU A 1184 -34.88 66.62 -47.86
C LEU A 1184 -35.97 65.80 -48.56
N SER A 1185 -35.74 64.51 -48.83
CA SER A 1185 -36.78 63.57 -49.27
C SER A 1185 -37.41 62.77 -48.15
N GLU A 1186 -36.64 62.37 -47.13
CA GLU A 1186 -37.18 61.73 -45.91
C GLU A 1186 -36.50 62.29 -44.67
N PHE A 1187 -37.26 62.27 -43.59
CA PHE A 1187 -36.83 62.56 -42.22
C PHE A 1187 -37.39 61.45 -41.31
N GLU A 1188 -36.66 60.35 -41.24
CA GLU A 1188 -37.04 59.17 -40.47
C GLU A 1188 -36.56 59.27 -39.03
N VAL A 1189 -37.42 58.97 -38.06
CA VAL A 1189 -37.06 58.95 -36.62
C VAL A 1189 -37.27 57.55 -36.08
N PHE A 1190 -36.22 56.82 -35.72
CA PHE A 1190 -36.32 55.43 -35.30
C PHE A 1190 -36.45 55.27 -33.79
N SER A 1191 -37.40 54.44 -33.35
CA SER A 1191 -37.57 54.07 -31.94
C SER A 1191 -36.30 53.42 -31.38
N SER A 1192 -35.89 53.85 -30.18
CA SER A 1192 -34.73 53.30 -29.45
C SER A 1192 -35.01 51.91 -28.85
#